data_AF-A0A8I1UNL7-F1
#
_entry.id   AF-A0A8I1UNL7-F1
#
_cell.length_a   1.000
_cell.length_b   1.000
_cell.length_c   1.000
_cell.angle_alpha   90.00
_cell.angle_beta   90.00
_cell.angle_gamma   90.00
#
_symmetry.space_group_name_H-M   'P 1'
#
loop_
_entity.id
_entity.type
_entity.pdbx_description
1 polymer ?
#
loop_
_entity_poly.entity_id
_entity_poly.type
_entity_poly.pdbx_seq_one_letter_code
_entity_poly.pdbx_strand_id
1 'polypeptide(L)'
;MLQRATNYYDDLFVRLIGDGVPQRIAVERVATAYLDGKPLPVGKKKITKKERDGLFWASAVVKGCPPDDWGGEAMSLALARYLGQEPVAADGLVTRVAREAPETLIRAVRHAGLVLNPHSPRRFELGQAASESEAVAEICRVLDLFALAHRERVAAVEAQKAQLAELSVFDLLIYASLYAFEVLVPRDFKVKALALPSRVDLELAWDALGDLLAWKLAEANASSLKLTDDSIGRSIARHLRPILFESGTASAGEALRNLRAFHALMDAQIELNEFNSRSADAFSYDEGIRFERRGDRLEIVQVDPAARAAWQREGLKLERLHGYWFHRALDTYVEQVAADPAKWRIGRPENAEANRLAWLRALQAQLRLREAYGVADVVTSDSGDAVDLFRALLSLNLMSVFFQQDFLAAFAERLDASGDWIVALQRLAMDGLREGLQNRMPVMWSSRDSKVSNITGWTVTASEPAGNPRMASAILDFWSYDMVATAERLQRNEPGLQPHLFERPVLKFGATLVQCPWVVGMQNNSTAAINNLRRIGARRGQARDEARRIEAGLARLLEKRGFRTLLNWVPPRGPDDAGEVDLIAVLDGHLFVIEVKSTFMRRSQRDAWLHATTTLRKAGQQLRRKVEAVSVAIASDPGFRTVLGLSEGLTPTRQTVWIADTCIECDHQRFGGFLKVSVEELLIALRDDRHLLNDPAGLLAGSYGVDEAREADASESGWSLYPDGFSAERFAEVIETEAVWDVRDPTQRRPSSSVAVGEDCSRASHENDQRK
;
A
#
# COMPACT_ATOMS: atom_id res chain seq x y z
N MET A 1 25.60 37.77 34.24
CA MET A 1 24.58 36.71 34.37
C MET A 1 24.61 35.87 33.12
N LEU A 2 25.14 34.64 33.20
CA LEU A 2 25.05 33.67 32.11
C LEU A 2 23.59 33.18 32.05
N GLN A 3 22.84 33.56 31.01
CA GLN A 3 21.58 32.90 30.70
C GLN A 3 21.88 31.42 30.45
N ARG A 4 21.45 30.54 31.37
CA ARG A 4 21.39 29.10 31.11
C ARG A 4 20.62 28.94 29.81
N ALA A 5 21.18 28.22 28.83
CA ALA A 5 20.41 27.80 27.67
C ALA A 5 19.21 27.00 28.19
N THR A 6 18.01 27.60 28.08
CA THR A 6 16.77 26.99 28.56
C THR A 6 16.38 25.84 27.63
N ASN A 7 15.78 24.80 28.19
CA ASN A 7 15.33 23.64 27.43
C ASN A 7 14.06 24.03 26.66
N TYR A 8 14.05 23.83 25.35
CA TYR A 8 12.92 24.16 24.47
C TYR A 8 11.56 23.63 24.98
N TYR A 9 11.54 22.41 25.51
CA TYR A 9 10.29 21.79 25.97
C TYR A 9 9.80 22.38 27.29
N ASP A 10 10.73 22.78 28.17
CA ASP A 10 10.39 23.47 29.42
C ASP A 10 9.84 24.88 29.10
N ASP A 11 10.48 25.60 28.17
CA ASP A 11 10.02 26.92 27.71
C ASP A 11 8.64 26.84 27.04
N LEU A 12 8.42 25.82 26.20
CA LEU A 12 7.13 25.58 25.56
C LEU A 12 6.04 25.32 26.61
N PHE A 13 6.33 24.50 27.63
CA PHE A 13 5.38 24.22 28.69
C PHE A 13 5.04 25.46 29.51
N VAL A 14 6.06 26.22 29.95
CA VAL A 14 5.87 27.46 30.71
C VAL A 14 4.99 28.45 29.95
N ARG A 15 5.24 28.59 28.64
CA ARG A 15 4.40 29.44 27.77
C ARG A 15 2.95 28.94 27.72
N LEU A 16 2.74 27.65 27.48
CA LEU A 16 1.39 27.07 27.41
C LEU A 16 0.59 27.26 28.72
N ILE A 17 1.25 27.06 29.87
CA ILE A 17 0.63 27.32 31.17
C ILE A 17 0.33 28.82 31.34
N GLY A 18 1.25 29.69 30.92
CA GLY A 18 1.04 31.14 30.91
C GLY A 18 -0.14 31.59 30.05
N ASP A 19 -0.40 30.87 28.95
CA ASP A 19 -1.55 31.08 28.06
C ASP A 19 -2.86 30.45 28.60
N GLY A 20 -2.86 29.93 29.83
CA GLY A 20 -4.03 29.33 30.47
C GLY A 20 -4.38 27.91 30.00
N VAL A 21 -3.49 27.24 29.27
CA VAL A 21 -3.71 25.85 28.84
C VAL A 21 -3.65 24.92 30.07
N PRO A 22 -4.64 24.04 30.29
CA PRO A 22 -4.60 23.08 31.40
C PRO A 22 -3.34 22.21 31.35
N GLN A 23 -2.77 21.90 32.52
CA GLN A 23 -1.49 21.18 32.64
C GLN A 23 -1.43 19.92 31.77
N ARG A 24 -2.44 19.05 31.83
CA ARG A 24 -2.53 17.83 31.03
C ARG A 24 -2.40 18.09 29.52
N ILE A 25 -3.09 19.11 29.02
CA ILE A 25 -3.04 19.51 27.61
C ILE A 25 -1.68 20.13 27.26
N ALA A 26 -1.05 20.84 28.20
CA ALA A 26 0.28 21.40 28.00
C ALA A 26 1.33 20.27 27.88
N VAL A 27 1.28 19.24 28.72
CA VAL A 27 2.14 18.04 28.60
C VAL A 27 1.94 17.35 27.25
N GLU A 28 0.69 17.14 26.84
CA GLU A 28 0.36 16.51 25.56
C GLU A 28 0.90 17.30 24.34
N ARG A 29 0.80 18.64 24.38
CA ARG A 29 1.37 19.53 23.35
C ARG A 29 2.89 19.49 23.31
N VAL A 30 3.55 19.36 24.46
CA VAL A 30 5.01 19.20 24.56
C VAL A 30 5.48 17.87 23.97
N ALA A 31 4.81 16.76 24.31
CA ALA A 31 5.07 15.45 23.73
C ALA A 31 4.83 15.43 22.22
N THR A 32 3.76 16.06 21.77
CA THR A 32 3.46 16.27 20.35
C THR A 32 4.59 17.03 19.63
N ALA A 33 5.09 18.11 20.22
CA ALA A 33 6.19 18.87 19.64
C ALA A 33 7.45 18.00 19.44
N TYR A 34 7.74 17.13 20.39
CA TYR A 34 8.84 16.16 20.28
C TYR A 34 8.62 15.13 19.16
N LEU A 35 7.41 14.57 19.08
CA LEU A 35 7.03 13.63 18.02
C LEU A 35 7.13 14.27 16.62
N ASP A 36 6.79 15.55 16.50
CA ASP A 36 6.87 16.34 15.27
C ASP A 36 8.30 16.80 14.91
N GLY A 37 9.29 16.44 15.72
CA GLY A 37 10.69 16.74 15.46
C GLY A 37 11.09 18.18 15.77
N LYS A 38 10.36 18.88 16.66
CA LYS A 38 10.78 20.16 17.22
C LYS A 38 11.87 19.94 18.30
N PRO A 39 12.68 20.95 18.67
CA PRO A 39 12.81 22.26 18.03
C PRO A 39 13.31 22.17 16.59
N LEU A 40 12.85 23.12 15.76
CA LEU A 40 13.35 23.31 14.40
C LEU A 40 14.77 23.92 14.42
N PRO A 41 15.56 23.74 13.35
CA PRO A 41 16.89 24.36 13.23
C PRO A 41 16.82 25.88 13.40
N VAL A 42 17.74 26.45 14.19
CA VAL A 42 17.94 27.90 14.29
C VAL A 42 19.17 28.28 13.47
N GLY A 43 18.96 29.06 12.40
CA GLY A 43 20.03 29.42 11.46
C GLY A 43 20.59 28.20 10.71
N LYS A 44 21.93 28.09 10.61
CA LYS A 44 22.60 26.99 9.89
C LYS A 44 22.78 25.71 10.73
N LYS A 45 22.55 25.75 12.05
CA LYS A 45 22.78 24.60 12.92
C LYS A 45 21.57 23.66 12.89
N LYS A 46 21.72 22.52 12.23
CA LYS A 46 20.72 21.43 12.29
C LYS A 46 20.81 20.73 13.64
N ILE A 47 19.68 20.62 14.33
CA ILE A 47 19.56 19.79 15.54
C ILE A 47 19.35 18.34 15.07
N THR A 48 20.20 17.43 15.54
CA THR A 48 20.14 16.00 15.25
C THR A 48 18.97 15.34 15.99
N LYS A 49 18.57 14.14 15.54
CA LYS A 49 17.54 13.36 16.25
C LYS A 49 17.98 13.05 17.69
N LYS A 50 19.24 12.63 17.87
CA LYS A 50 19.83 12.35 19.19
C LYS A 50 19.75 13.55 20.14
N GLU A 51 20.07 14.75 19.66
CA GLU A 51 19.96 15.96 20.48
C GLU A 51 18.50 16.27 20.87
N ARG A 52 17.54 16.10 19.95
CA ARG A 52 16.10 16.28 20.27
C ARG A 52 15.61 15.28 21.30
N ASP A 53 15.97 14.02 21.15
CA ASP A 53 15.64 12.94 22.08
C ASP A 53 16.23 13.28 23.46
N GLY A 54 17.51 13.66 23.52
CA GLY A 54 18.17 14.07 24.76
C GLY A 54 17.50 15.28 25.44
N LEU A 55 17.14 16.32 24.68
CA LEU A 55 16.44 17.49 25.22
C LEU A 55 15.06 17.13 25.81
N PHE A 56 14.30 16.27 25.13
CA PHE A 56 12.95 15.91 25.57
C PHE A 56 13.00 15.12 26.89
N TRP A 57 13.77 14.04 26.94
CA TRP A 57 13.85 13.18 28.12
C TRP A 57 14.55 13.83 29.31
N ALA A 58 15.39 14.84 29.07
CA ALA A 58 16.03 15.61 30.14
C ALA A 58 15.16 16.74 30.72
N SER A 59 14.04 17.10 30.07
CA SER A 59 13.18 18.22 30.44
C SER A 59 12.55 18.05 31.82
N ALA A 60 12.32 19.17 32.52
CA ALA A 60 11.63 19.20 33.80
C ALA A 60 10.18 18.74 33.65
N VAL A 61 9.54 19.04 32.52
CA VAL A 61 8.17 18.61 32.20
C VAL A 61 8.04 17.09 32.20
N VAL A 62 8.96 16.38 31.54
CA VAL A 62 8.92 14.90 31.48
C VAL A 62 9.33 14.30 32.83
N LYS A 63 10.36 14.86 33.49
CA LYS A 63 10.78 14.43 34.84
C LYS A 63 9.70 14.66 35.90
N GLY A 64 8.87 15.68 35.75
CA GLY A 64 7.76 16.00 36.66
C GLY A 64 6.40 15.51 36.17
N CYS A 65 6.33 14.75 35.07
CA CYS A 65 5.06 14.32 34.47
C CYS A 65 4.23 13.50 35.49
N PRO A 66 3.00 13.91 35.81
CA PRO A 66 2.10 13.16 36.70
C PRO A 66 1.79 11.75 36.16
N PRO A 67 1.49 10.76 37.02
CA PRO A 67 1.10 9.41 36.62
C PRO A 67 -0.02 9.39 35.58
N ASP A 68 -1.08 10.18 35.79
CA ASP A 68 -2.27 10.21 34.92
C ASP A 68 -1.98 10.80 33.52
N ASP A 69 -0.95 11.64 33.40
CA ASP A 69 -0.60 12.30 32.13
C ASP A 69 0.19 11.36 31.19
N TRP A 70 0.78 10.28 31.70
CA TRP A 70 1.44 9.26 30.88
C TRP A 70 0.48 8.54 29.94
N GLY A 71 -0.78 8.37 30.34
CA GLY A 71 -1.81 7.66 29.56
C GLY A 71 -2.22 8.36 28.26
N GLY A 72 -1.76 9.60 28.02
CA GLY A 72 -2.01 10.31 26.79
C GLY A 72 -1.33 9.65 25.57
N GLU A 73 -1.99 9.67 24.42
CA GLU A 73 -1.51 9.06 23.18
C GLU A 73 -0.09 9.57 22.80
N ALA A 74 0.13 10.88 22.87
CA ALA A 74 1.42 11.48 22.54
C ALA A 74 2.55 11.02 23.48
N MET A 75 2.27 10.82 24.77
CA MET A 75 3.25 10.32 25.73
C MET A 75 3.54 8.83 25.51
N SER A 76 2.52 8.02 25.23
CA SER A 76 2.69 6.60 24.88
C SER A 76 3.54 6.43 23.60
N LEU A 77 3.28 7.22 22.56
CA LEU A 77 4.07 7.22 21.32
C LEU A 77 5.50 7.74 21.55
N ALA A 78 5.68 8.75 22.39
CA ALA A 78 7.01 9.23 22.76
C ALA A 78 7.81 8.13 23.45
N LEU A 79 7.18 7.41 24.39
CA LEU A 79 7.79 6.29 25.09
C LEU A 79 8.09 5.12 24.15
N ALA A 80 7.20 4.79 23.21
CA ALA A 80 7.45 3.78 22.17
C ALA A 80 8.69 4.16 21.34
N ARG A 81 8.81 5.43 20.96
CA ARG A 81 10.00 5.96 20.27
C ARG A 81 11.26 5.86 21.11
N TYR A 82 11.20 6.08 22.43
CA TYR A 82 12.35 5.90 23.33
C TYR A 82 12.79 4.43 23.40
N LEU A 83 11.83 3.52 23.56
CA LEU A 83 12.09 2.08 23.62
C LEU A 83 12.58 1.52 22.28
N GLY A 84 12.18 2.11 21.16
CA GLY A 84 12.62 1.75 19.82
C GLY A 84 13.95 2.39 19.37
N GLN A 85 14.65 3.12 20.24
CA GLN A 85 15.95 3.73 19.92
C GLN A 85 17.03 3.37 20.94
N GLU A 86 18.27 3.40 20.48
CA GLU A 86 19.46 3.10 21.30
C GLU A 86 20.31 4.33 21.66
N PRO A 87 20.46 5.37 20.80
CA PRO A 87 21.43 6.46 21.02
C PRO A 87 21.27 7.31 22.29
N VAL A 88 20.10 7.35 22.92
CA VAL A 88 19.81 8.17 24.11
C VAL A 88 19.26 7.30 25.24
N ALA A 89 19.90 7.34 26.41
CA ALA A 89 19.39 6.73 27.63
C ALA A 89 18.78 7.80 28.54
N ALA A 90 17.71 7.43 29.24
CA ALA A 90 17.05 8.25 30.25
C ALA A 90 16.97 7.44 31.55
N ASP A 91 17.99 7.59 32.40
CA ASP A 91 18.18 6.75 33.58
C ASP A 91 16.94 6.78 34.50
N GLY A 92 16.49 5.58 34.90
CA GLY A 92 15.33 5.40 35.78
C GLY A 92 13.96 5.65 35.12
N LEU A 93 13.90 6.11 33.86
CA LEU A 93 12.64 6.38 33.16
C LEU A 93 11.75 5.15 33.10
N VAL A 94 12.27 4.02 32.61
CA VAL A 94 11.48 2.79 32.40
C VAL A 94 10.97 2.24 33.72
N THR A 95 11.82 2.17 34.75
CA THR A 95 11.45 1.77 36.12
C THR A 95 10.36 2.66 36.69
N ARG A 96 10.48 3.98 36.52
CA ARG A 96 9.48 4.93 36.99
C ARG A 96 8.12 4.72 36.32
N VAL A 97 8.08 4.63 34.99
CA VAL A 97 6.82 4.43 34.26
C VAL A 97 6.23 3.05 34.54
N ALA A 98 7.05 2.02 34.74
CA ALA A 98 6.57 0.69 35.15
C ALA A 98 5.79 0.75 36.47
N ARG A 99 6.23 1.58 37.42
CA ARG A 99 5.57 1.79 38.71
C ARG A 99 4.36 2.72 38.63
N GLU A 100 4.47 3.83 37.90
CA GLU A 100 3.46 4.90 37.89
C GLU A 100 2.37 4.71 36.83
N ALA A 101 2.68 4.09 35.69
CA ALA A 101 1.77 3.94 34.55
C ALA A 101 2.07 2.65 33.74
N PRO A 102 1.97 1.44 34.33
CA PRO A 102 2.37 0.19 33.70
C PRO A 102 1.66 -0.11 32.37
N GLU A 103 0.37 0.21 32.26
CA GLU A 103 -0.40 0.01 31.01
C GLU A 103 0.15 0.87 29.86
N THR A 104 0.60 2.09 30.14
CA THR A 104 1.23 2.96 29.14
C THR A 104 2.56 2.37 28.67
N LEU A 105 3.34 1.84 29.60
CA LEU A 105 4.60 1.17 29.27
C LEU A 105 4.37 -0.07 28.41
N ILE A 106 3.38 -0.91 28.75
CA ILE A 106 3.02 -2.11 27.98
C ILE A 106 2.62 -1.72 26.55
N ARG A 107 1.76 -0.70 26.38
CA ARG A 107 1.38 -0.18 25.05
C ARG A 107 2.61 0.33 24.29
N ALA A 108 3.48 1.09 24.95
CA ALA A 108 4.70 1.60 24.33
C ALA A 108 5.65 0.47 23.89
N VAL A 109 5.77 -0.59 24.70
CA VAL A 109 6.56 -1.79 24.39
C VAL A 109 6.03 -2.49 23.13
N ARG A 110 4.71 -2.63 22.99
CA ARG A 110 4.08 -3.21 21.78
C ARG A 110 4.55 -2.48 20.52
N HIS A 111 4.49 -1.16 20.53
CA HIS A 111 4.82 -0.33 19.36
C HIS A 111 6.33 -0.06 19.15
N ALA A 112 7.18 -0.42 20.11
CA ALA A 112 8.61 -0.12 20.06
C ALA A 112 9.42 -1.05 19.14
N GLY A 113 8.81 -2.13 18.64
CA GLY A 113 9.51 -3.15 17.85
C GLY A 113 10.46 -4.04 18.68
N LEU A 114 10.39 -3.98 20.02
CA LEU A 114 11.23 -4.79 20.91
C LEU A 114 11.02 -6.30 20.75
N VAL A 115 9.86 -6.70 20.23
CA VAL A 115 9.49 -8.11 19.99
C VAL A 115 10.46 -8.82 19.05
N LEU A 116 11.04 -8.11 18.08
CA LEU A 116 12.05 -8.65 17.15
C LEU A 116 13.48 -8.21 17.49
N ASN A 117 13.69 -7.50 18.61
CA ASN A 117 15.01 -7.01 19.00
C ASN A 117 15.36 -7.39 20.46
N PRO A 118 15.61 -8.68 20.73
CA PRO A 118 15.87 -9.18 22.08
C PRO A 118 17.18 -8.68 22.69
N HIS A 119 18.11 -8.18 21.88
CA HIS A 119 19.41 -7.69 22.33
C HIS A 119 19.47 -6.17 22.55
N SER A 120 18.36 -5.47 22.34
CA SER A 120 18.27 -4.02 22.57
C SER A 120 18.60 -3.67 24.03
N PRO A 121 19.40 -2.62 24.29
CA PRO A 121 19.57 -2.08 25.64
C PRO A 121 18.24 -1.71 26.31
N ARG A 122 17.23 -1.31 25.53
CA ARG A 122 15.89 -0.98 26.03
C ARG A 122 15.13 -2.22 26.50
N ARG A 123 15.41 -3.39 25.92
CA ARG A 123 14.91 -4.69 26.39
C ARG A 123 15.47 -5.02 27.78
N PHE A 124 16.74 -4.72 28.01
CA PHE A 124 17.39 -4.90 29.31
C PHE A 124 16.85 -3.95 30.38
N GLU A 125 16.66 -2.66 30.05
CA GLU A 125 16.01 -1.68 30.95
C GLU A 125 14.60 -2.14 31.36
N LEU A 126 13.81 -2.65 30.41
CA LEU A 126 12.49 -3.20 30.68
C LEU A 126 12.55 -4.42 31.61
N GLY A 127 13.53 -5.30 31.41
CA GLY A 127 13.77 -6.46 32.29
C GLY A 127 14.08 -6.05 33.73
N GLN A 128 14.88 -5.00 33.95
CA GLN A 128 15.14 -4.47 35.29
C GLN A 128 13.89 -3.85 35.92
N ALA A 129 13.04 -3.19 35.12
CA ALA A 129 11.80 -2.59 35.58
C ALA A 129 10.69 -3.62 35.90
N ALA A 130 10.87 -4.90 35.57
CA ALA A 130 9.87 -5.94 35.79
C ALA A 130 9.48 -6.12 37.26
N SER A 131 10.38 -5.83 38.21
CA SER A 131 10.07 -5.92 39.65
C SER A 131 9.08 -4.87 40.15
N GLU A 132 8.86 -3.80 39.38
CA GLU A 132 7.95 -2.71 39.76
C GLU A 132 6.48 -3.03 39.48
N SER A 133 6.19 -3.99 38.59
CA SER A 133 4.82 -4.35 38.19
C SER A 133 4.74 -5.75 37.60
N GLU A 134 3.83 -6.56 38.13
CA GLU A 134 3.58 -7.92 37.62
C GLU A 134 3.13 -7.91 36.14
N ALA A 135 2.40 -6.88 35.71
CA ALA A 135 2.00 -6.74 34.32
C ALA A 135 3.23 -6.48 33.40
N VAL A 136 4.23 -5.76 33.90
CA VAL A 136 5.50 -5.54 33.19
C VAL A 136 6.37 -6.80 33.21
N ALA A 137 6.37 -7.56 34.30
CA ALA A 137 7.01 -8.87 34.34
C ALA A 137 6.37 -9.84 33.33
N GLU A 138 5.05 -9.81 33.19
CA GLU A 138 4.34 -10.65 32.23
C GLU A 138 4.65 -10.29 30.78
N ILE A 139 4.67 -8.99 30.42
CA ILE A 139 5.03 -8.61 29.04
C ILE A 139 6.48 -9.00 28.71
N CYS A 140 7.39 -8.98 29.70
CA CYS A 140 8.74 -9.50 29.51
C CYS A 140 8.74 -11.00 29.16
N ARG A 141 7.96 -11.82 29.86
CA ARG A 141 7.83 -13.26 29.55
C ARG A 141 7.23 -13.52 28.18
N VAL A 142 6.22 -12.73 27.78
CA VAL A 142 5.63 -12.80 26.43
C VAL A 142 6.68 -12.52 25.36
N LEU A 143 7.46 -11.46 25.53
CA LEU A 143 8.52 -11.07 24.59
C LEU A 143 9.65 -12.11 24.51
N ASP A 144 9.96 -12.82 25.59
CA ASP A 144 10.96 -13.91 25.57
C ASP A 144 10.48 -15.11 24.74
N LEU A 145 9.19 -15.46 24.80
CA LEU A 145 8.59 -16.49 23.95
C LEU A 145 8.62 -16.11 22.47
N PHE A 146 8.31 -14.84 22.14
CA PHE A 146 8.49 -14.33 20.78
C PHE A 146 9.95 -14.43 20.32
N ALA A 147 10.90 -14.03 21.15
CA ALA A 147 12.32 -14.06 20.82
C ALA A 147 12.83 -15.49 20.56
N LEU A 148 12.34 -16.47 21.32
CA LEU A 148 12.64 -17.89 21.10
C LEU A 148 12.06 -18.36 19.75
N ALA A 149 10.77 -18.14 19.52
CA ALA A 149 10.08 -18.56 18.31
C ALA A 149 10.66 -17.91 17.04
N HIS A 150 11.06 -16.63 17.13
CA HIS A 150 11.74 -15.93 16.04
C HIS A 150 13.12 -16.55 15.76
N ARG A 151 13.92 -16.80 16.80
CA ARG A 151 15.26 -17.36 16.67
C ARG A 151 15.26 -18.73 15.99
N GLU A 152 14.31 -19.59 16.33
CA GLU A 152 14.15 -20.91 15.71
C GLU A 152 13.92 -20.81 14.20
N ARG A 153 13.05 -19.88 13.78
CA ARG A 153 12.73 -19.66 12.36
C ARG A 153 13.89 -19.04 11.60
N VAL A 154 14.57 -18.05 12.20
CA VAL A 154 15.82 -17.50 11.63
C VAL A 154 16.85 -18.62 11.46
N ALA A 155 17.06 -19.46 12.46
CA ALA A 155 18.01 -20.58 12.37
C ALA A 155 17.62 -21.58 11.26
N ALA A 156 16.32 -21.86 11.09
CA ALA A 156 15.82 -22.71 10.00
C ALA A 156 16.13 -22.11 8.62
N VAL A 157 15.87 -20.80 8.43
CA VAL A 157 16.20 -20.08 7.19
C VAL A 157 17.71 -20.12 6.92
N GLU A 158 18.53 -19.78 7.91
CA GLU A 158 20.00 -19.77 7.75
C GLU A 158 20.57 -21.16 7.41
N ALA A 159 20.01 -22.23 7.99
CA ALA A 159 20.38 -23.60 7.64
C ALA A 159 20.07 -23.96 6.18
N GLN A 160 18.96 -23.46 5.63
CA GLN A 160 18.62 -23.65 4.21
C GLN A 160 19.45 -22.75 3.29
N LYS A 161 19.71 -21.49 3.68
CA LYS A 161 20.58 -20.57 2.94
C LYS A 161 21.97 -21.15 2.74
N ALA A 162 22.55 -21.75 3.78
CA ALA A 162 23.88 -22.36 3.73
C ALA A 162 24.00 -23.44 2.64
N GLN A 163 22.94 -24.22 2.38
CA GLN A 163 22.93 -25.25 1.33
C GLN A 163 22.97 -24.66 -0.09
N LEU A 164 22.53 -23.41 -0.25
CA LEU A 164 22.43 -22.72 -1.53
C LEU A 164 23.39 -21.53 -1.63
N ALA A 165 24.34 -21.39 -0.70
CA ALA A 165 25.23 -20.23 -0.60
C ALA A 165 26.02 -20.00 -1.91
N GLU A 166 26.46 -21.07 -2.56
CA GLU A 166 27.26 -21.02 -3.80
C GLU A 166 26.47 -20.60 -5.05
N LEU A 167 25.13 -20.57 -4.99
CA LEU A 167 24.33 -20.11 -6.12
C LEU A 167 24.51 -18.61 -6.34
N SER A 168 24.68 -18.21 -7.61
CA SER A 168 24.59 -16.80 -7.98
C SER A 168 23.15 -16.29 -7.88
N VAL A 169 22.96 -14.96 -7.96
CA VAL A 169 21.62 -14.35 -8.01
C VAL A 169 20.82 -14.90 -9.20
N PHE A 170 21.47 -15.10 -10.35
CA PHE A 170 20.80 -15.62 -11.55
C PHE A 170 20.43 -17.10 -11.39
N ASP A 171 21.28 -17.92 -10.75
CA ASP A 171 20.94 -19.32 -10.47
C ASP A 171 19.75 -19.41 -9.50
N LEU A 172 19.68 -18.53 -8.49
CA LEU A 172 18.52 -18.44 -7.60
C LEU A 172 17.24 -18.11 -8.38
N LEU A 173 17.28 -17.19 -9.33
CA LEU A 173 16.13 -16.83 -10.18
C LEU A 173 15.65 -17.99 -11.07
N ILE A 174 16.56 -18.88 -11.50
CA ILE A 174 16.21 -20.12 -12.22
C ILE A 174 15.36 -21.01 -11.31
N TYR A 175 15.83 -21.28 -10.09
CA TYR A 175 15.08 -22.12 -9.14
C TYR A 175 13.77 -21.47 -8.67
N ALA A 176 13.77 -20.15 -8.46
CA ALA A 176 12.56 -19.39 -8.14
C ALA A 176 11.50 -19.51 -9.24
N SER A 177 11.92 -19.51 -10.50
CA SER A 177 10.99 -19.64 -11.62
C SER A 177 10.51 -21.08 -11.80
N LEU A 178 11.36 -22.09 -11.58
CA LEU A 178 10.92 -23.49 -11.54
C LEU A 178 9.88 -23.71 -10.42
N TYR A 179 10.17 -23.24 -9.21
CA TYR A 179 9.23 -23.26 -8.08
C TYR A 179 7.89 -22.58 -8.44
N ALA A 180 7.94 -21.41 -9.08
CA ALA A 180 6.72 -20.70 -9.45
C ALA A 180 5.84 -21.50 -10.41
N PHE A 181 6.42 -22.12 -11.45
CA PHE A 181 5.65 -22.94 -12.38
C PHE A 181 5.15 -24.25 -11.77
N GLU A 182 5.84 -24.81 -10.78
CA GLU A 182 5.38 -26.00 -10.06
C GLU A 182 4.27 -25.68 -9.04
N VAL A 183 4.43 -24.61 -8.26
CA VAL A 183 3.64 -24.35 -7.04
C VAL A 183 2.65 -23.21 -7.20
N LEU A 184 3.02 -22.13 -7.89
CA LEU A 184 2.26 -20.87 -7.88
C LEU A 184 1.35 -20.70 -9.09
N VAL A 185 1.75 -21.19 -10.27
CA VAL A 185 0.96 -21.05 -11.50
C VAL A 185 -0.28 -21.96 -11.42
N PRO A 186 -1.50 -21.41 -11.46
CA PRO A 186 -2.73 -22.20 -11.40
C PRO A 186 -2.83 -23.22 -12.53
N ARG A 187 -3.35 -24.42 -12.22
CA ARG A 187 -3.65 -25.43 -13.25
C ARG A 187 -4.78 -24.97 -14.18
N ASP A 188 -5.78 -24.28 -13.64
CA ASP A 188 -6.95 -23.79 -14.37
C ASP A 188 -6.80 -22.36 -14.91
N PHE A 189 -5.56 -21.92 -15.21
CA PHE A 189 -5.25 -20.54 -15.62
C PHE A 189 -6.13 -20.00 -16.77
N LYS A 190 -6.65 -20.90 -17.62
CA LYS A 190 -7.54 -20.58 -18.74
C LYS A 190 -9.01 -20.36 -18.39
N VAL A 191 -9.52 -20.96 -17.31
CA VAL A 191 -10.96 -20.96 -16.98
C VAL A 191 -11.34 -19.71 -16.16
N LYS A 192 -10.35 -19.03 -15.57
CA LYS A 192 -10.54 -17.85 -14.71
C LYS A 192 -9.55 -16.74 -15.03
N ALA A 193 -9.45 -16.31 -16.30
CA ALA A 193 -8.60 -15.19 -16.71
C ALA A 193 -8.89 -13.84 -15.97
N LEU A 194 -9.92 -13.77 -15.13
CA LEU A 194 -10.26 -12.63 -14.29
C LEU A 194 -10.11 -12.86 -12.77
N ALA A 195 -10.02 -14.12 -12.31
CA ALA A 195 -9.82 -14.44 -10.90
C ALA A 195 -8.43 -15.07 -10.71
N LEU A 196 -7.49 -14.22 -10.28
CA LEU A 196 -6.15 -14.63 -9.82
C LEU A 196 -6.26 -15.80 -8.81
N PRO A 197 -5.22 -16.64 -8.66
CA PRO A 197 -5.10 -17.55 -7.52
C PRO A 197 -5.38 -16.83 -6.19
N SER A 198 -5.63 -17.61 -5.13
CA SER A 198 -5.56 -17.17 -3.74
C SER A 198 -4.45 -16.12 -3.58
N ARG A 199 -4.85 -14.83 -3.57
CA ARG A 199 -3.94 -13.69 -3.72
C ARG A 199 -2.89 -13.66 -2.60
N VAL A 200 -3.24 -14.27 -1.48
CA VAL A 200 -2.42 -14.42 -0.27
C VAL A 200 -1.17 -15.26 -0.54
N ASP A 201 -1.30 -16.44 -1.18
CA ASP A 201 -0.16 -17.35 -1.36
C ASP A 201 0.89 -16.79 -2.31
N LEU A 202 0.44 -16.08 -3.35
CA LEU A 202 1.33 -15.42 -4.31
C LEU A 202 2.07 -14.23 -3.69
N GLU A 203 1.39 -13.42 -2.87
CA GLU A 203 2.01 -12.30 -2.17
C GLU A 203 3.07 -12.78 -1.16
N LEU A 204 2.80 -13.85 -0.42
CA LEU A 204 3.77 -14.47 0.49
C LEU A 204 5.02 -14.96 -0.25
N ALA A 205 4.84 -15.63 -1.39
CA ALA A 205 5.96 -16.11 -2.19
C ALA A 205 6.80 -14.96 -2.78
N TRP A 206 6.17 -13.87 -3.23
CA TRP A 206 6.89 -12.68 -3.71
C TRP A 206 7.71 -12.01 -2.60
N ASP A 207 7.16 -11.90 -1.40
CA ASP A 207 7.85 -11.27 -0.27
C ASP A 207 9.03 -12.13 0.18
N ALA A 208 8.82 -13.44 0.32
CA ALA A 208 9.91 -14.38 0.62
C ALA A 208 11.02 -14.33 -0.44
N LEU A 209 10.68 -14.33 -1.73
CA LEU A 209 11.68 -14.22 -2.79
C LEU A 209 12.39 -12.86 -2.76
N GLY A 210 11.69 -11.78 -2.43
CA GLY A 210 12.28 -10.45 -2.24
C GLY A 210 13.39 -10.47 -1.17
N ASP A 211 13.12 -11.08 -0.01
CA ASP A 211 14.10 -11.22 1.07
C ASP A 211 15.29 -12.10 0.68
N LEU A 212 15.04 -13.21 -0.02
CA LEU A 212 16.11 -14.10 -0.50
C LEU A 212 16.98 -13.43 -1.58
N LEU A 213 16.40 -12.60 -2.44
CA LEU A 213 17.15 -11.79 -3.39
C LEU A 213 17.99 -10.72 -2.68
N ALA A 214 17.43 -10.05 -1.67
CA ALA A 214 18.19 -9.09 -0.88
C ALA A 214 19.40 -9.75 -0.19
N TRP A 215 19.21 -10.94 0.37
CA TRP A 215 20.31 -11.78 0.89
C TRP A 215 21.37 -12.04 -0.19
N LYS A 216 20.99 -12.59 -1.34
CA LYS A 216 21.96 -12.90 -2.40
C LYS A 216 22.67 -11.67 -2.95
N LEU A 217 21.99 -10.53 -3.05
CA LEU A 217 22.60 -9.27 -3.51
C LEU A 217 23.61 -8.71 -2.50
N ALA A 218 23.32 -8.83 -1.20
CA ALA A 218 24.24 -8.40 -0.15
C ALA A 218 25.56 -9.19 -0.18
N GLU A 219 25.53 -10.46 -0.59
CA GLU A 219 26.71 -11.35 -0.65
C GLU A 219 27.32 -11.48 -2.06
N ALA A 220 26.67 -10.92 -3.09
CA ALA A 220 27.06 -11.13 -4.48
C ALA A 220 28.43 -10.51 -4.82
N ASN A 221 29.24 -11.25 -5.57
CA ASN A 221 30.42 -10.69 -6.22
C ASN A 221 30.01 -9.77 -7.38
N ALA A 222 30.63 -8.60 -7.50
CA ALA A 222 30.34 -7.63 -8.56
C ALA A 222 30.48 -8.22 -9.98
N SER A 223 31.35 -9.22 -10.18
CA SER A 223 31.50 -9.89 -11.49
C SER A 223 30.34 -10.81 -11.83
N SER A 224 29.70 -11.46 -10.85
CA SER A 224 28.57 -12.37 -11.10
C SER A 224 27.27 -11.62 -11.41
N LEU A 225 27.19 -10.33 -11.07
CA LEU A 225 26.05 -9.46 -11.40
C LEU A 225 26.14 -8.85 -12.82
N LYS A 226 27.26 -9.03 -13.52
CA LYS A 226 27.45 -8.59 -14.92
C LYS A 226 27.26 -9.78 -15.84
N LEU A 227 26.01 -10.17 -16.06
CA LEU A 227 25.68 -11.35 -16.85
C LEU A 227 26.08 -11.17 -18.32
N THR A 228 26.76 -12.19 -18.87
CA THR A 228 27.07 -12.36 -20.30
C THR A 228 26.37 -13.60 -20.84
N ASP A 229 26.29 -13.73 -22.17
CA ASP A 229 25.73 -14.93 -22.80
C ASP A 229 26.44 -16.21 -22.33
N ASP A 230 27.76 -16.16 -22.18
CA ASP A 230 28.55 -17.28 -21.66
C ASP A 230 28.20 -17.64 -20.21
N SER A 231 28.04 -16.66 -19.32
CA SER A 231 27.67 -16.94 -17.93
C SER A 231 26.26 -17.50 -17.82
N ILE A 232 25.32 -16.94 -18.60
CA ILE A 232 23.94 -17.42 -18.66
C ILE A 232 23.91 -18.85 -19.19
N GLY A 233 24.61 -19.12 -20.30
CA GLY A 233 24.71 -20.46 -20.89
C GLY A 233 25.24 -21.51 -19.90
N ARG A 234 26.26 -21.16 -19.10
CA ARG A 234 26.77 -22.04 -18.03
C ARG A 234 25.72 -22.28 -16.94
N SER A 235 25.04 -21.24 -16.47
CA SER A 235 23.97 -21.38 -15.48
C SER A 235 22.82 -22.25 -15.97
N ILE A 236 22.36 -22.03 -17.20
CA ILE A 236 21.29 -22.83 -17.83
C ILE A 236 21.74 -24.29 -17.98
N ALA A 237 22.95 -24.54 -18.47
CA ALA A 237 23.50 -25.89 -18.64
C ALA A 237 23.62 -26.65 -17.32
N ARG A 238 23.95 -25.97 -16.22
CA ARG A 238 24.14 -26.58 -14.90
C ARG A 238 22.86 -26.73 -14.10
N HIS A 239 21.97 -25.73 -14.13
CA HIS A 239 20.86 -25.63 -13.18
C HIS A 239 19.49 -25.92 -13.81
N LEU A 240 19.27 -25.57 -15.08
CA LEU A 240 17.96 -25.73 -15.72
C LEU A 240 17.89 -26.96 -16.63
N ARG A 241 18.88 -27.12 -17.52
CA ARG A 241 18.91 -28.20 -18.52
C ARG A 241 18.81 -29.59 -17.88
N PRO A 242 19.52 -29.92 -16.78
CA PRO A 242 19.44 -31.27 -16.22
C PRO A 242 18.06 -31.61 -15.66
N ILE A 243 17.29 -30.61 -15.23
CA ILE A 243 15.92 -30.79 -14.73
C ILE A 243 14.95 -31.02 -15.89
N LEU A 244 15.00 -30.18 -16.92
CA LEU A 244 14.03 -30.20 -18.01
C LEU A 244 14.30 -31.25 -19.10
N PHE A 245 15.56 -31.62 -19.34
CA PHE A 245 15.94 -32.41 -20.52
C PHE A 245 16.76 -33.67 -20.23
N GLU A 246 17.27 -33.83 -19.01
CA GLU A 246 18.11 -34.98 -18.63
C GLU A 246 17.55 -35.71 -17.41
N SER A 247 16.24 -35.59 -17.16
CA SER A 247 15.56 -36.23 -16.04
C SER A 247 15.83 -37.74 -16.06
N GLY A 248 16.38 -38.28 -14.96
CA GLY A 248 16.74 -39.70 -14.84
C GLY A 248 18.22 -40.04 -15.10
N THR A 249 19.04 -39.06 -15.47
CA THR A 249 20.49 -39.23 -15.57
C THR A 249 21.21 -38.86 -14.26
N ALA A 250 22.45 -39.34 -14.07
CA ALA A 250 23.26 -38.98 -12.92
C ALA A 250 23.59 -37.47 -12.86
N SER A 251 23.64 -36.78 -14.01
CA SER A 251 23.89 -35.33 -14.10
C SER A 251 22.75 -34.48 -13.55
N ALA A 252 21.51 -34.97 -13.55
CA ALA A 252 20.35 -34.27 -12.97
C ALA A 252 20.36 -34.22 -11.43
N GLY A 253 21.16 -35.06 -10.77
CA GLY A 253 21.10 -35.25 -9.32
C GLY A 253 21.40 -33.99 -8.51
N GLU A 254 22.37 -33.17 -8.92
CA GLU A 254 22.71 -31.91 -8.22
C GLU A 254 21.61 -30.86 -8.41
N ALA A 255 21.17 -30.63 -9.65
CA ALA A 255 20.14 -29.64 -9.94
C ALA A 255 18.82 -29.93 -9.23
N LEU A 256 18.42 -31.21 -9.17
CA LEU A 256 17.22 -31.64 -8.43
C LEU A 256 17.38 -31.52 -6.91
N ARG A 257 18.59 -31.74 -6.36
CA ARG A 257 18.86 -31.47 -4.93
C ARG A 257 18.73 -29.98 -4.62
N ASN A 258 19.30 -29.12 -5.46
CA ASN A 258 19.20 -27.69 -5.29
C ASN A 258 17.76 -27.19 -5.42
N LEU A 259 16.96 -27.75 -6.34
CA LEU A 259 15.53 -27.43 -6.42
C LEU A 259 14.81 -27.81 -5.12
N ARG A 260 15.01 -29.01 -4.58
CA ARG A 260 14.42 -29.40 -3.28
C ARG A 260 14.87 -28.52 -2.12
N ALA A 261 16.16 -28.17 -2.08
CA ALA A 261 16.69 -27.24 -1.07
C ALA A 261 16.08 -25.83 -1.24
N PHE A 262 15.80 -25.42 -2.47
CA PHE A 262 15.11 -24.14 -2.74
C PHE A 262 13.66 -24.16 -2.25
N HIS A 263 12.92 -25.27 -2.43
CA HIS A 263 11.59 -25.42 -1.83
C HIS A 263 11.66 -25.29 -0.30
N ALA A 264 12.58 -26.02 0.34
CA ALA A 264 12.76 -25.95 1.79
C ALA A 264 13.15 -24.53 2.26
N LEU A 265 13.95 -23.80 1.48
CA LEU A 265 14.30 -22.42 1.75
C LEU A 265 13.08 -21.48 1.62
N MET A 266 12.26 -21.66 0.58
CA MET A 266 11.02 -20.90 0.41
C MET A 266 10.06 -21.14 1.58
N ASP A 267 9.84 -22.40 1.97
CA ASP A 267 8.96 -22.75 3.10
C ASP A 267 9.47 -22.12 4.40
N ALA A 268 10.78 -22.21 4.68
CA ALA A 268 11.37 -21.60 5.87
C ALA A 268 11.26 -20.07 5.86
N GLN A 269 11.50 -19.43 4.71
CA GLN A 269 11.39 -17.97 4.58
C GLN A 269 9.95 -17.49 4.67
N ILE A 270 8.99 -18.21 4.08
CA ILE A 270 7.56 -17.92 4.21
C ILE A 270 7.14 -18.05 5.67
N GLU A 271 7.53 -19.10 6.38
CA GLU A 271 7.23 -19.28 7.82
C GLU A 271 7.81 -18.14 8.67
N LEU A 272 9.04 -17.68 8.37
CA LEU A 272 9.62 -16.52 9.05
C LEU A 272 8.83 -15.23 8.77
N ASN A 273 8.44 -15.01 7.52
CA ASN A 273 7.68 -13.82 7.11
C ASN A 273 6.25 -13.83 7.69
N GLU A 274 5.60 -14.99 7.73
CA GLU A 274 4.30 -15.22 8.37
C GLU A 274 4.39 -15.02 9.88
N PHE A 275 5.43 -15.51 10.54
CA PHE A 275 5.66 -15.23 11.96
C PHE A 275 5.82 -13.73 12.22
N ASN A 276 6.64 -13.05 11.40
CA ASN A 276 6.85 -11.61 11.52
C ASN A 276 5.55 -10.84 11.33
N SER A 277 4.75 -11.17 10.32
CA SER A 277 3.51 -10.45 10.01
C SER A 277 2.33 -10.82 10.93
N ARG A 278 2.03 -12.12 11.09
CA ARG A 278 0.85 -12.61 11.82
C ARG A 278 1.05 -12.76 13.31
N SER A 279 2.29 -12.74 13.78
CA SER A 279 2.60 -12.85 15.22
C SER A 279 3.26 -11.58 15.76
N ALA A 280 4.43 -11.21 15.26
CA ALA A 280 5.18 -10.08 15.82
C ALA A 280 4.53 -8.72 15.49
N ASP A 281 4.24 -8.44 14.22
CA ASP A 281 3.56 -7.22 13.80
C ASP A 281 2.12 -7.19 14.32
N ALA A 282 1.41 -8.32 14.34
CA ALA A 282 0.08 -8.41 14.93
C ALA A 282 0.10 -8.07 16.44
N PHE A 283 1.08 -8.59 17.20
CA PHE A 283 1.28 -8.20 18.60
C PHE A 283 1.52 -6.68 18.74
N SER A 284 2.31 -6.12 17.82
CA SER A 284 2.75 -4.73 17.86
C SER A 284 1.71 -3.73 17.39
N TYR A 285 0.84 -4.05 16.42
CA TYR A 285 0.04 -3.06 15.69
C TYR A 285 -1.43 -3.43 15.52
N ASP A 286 -1.85 -4.66 15.83
CA ASP A 286 -3.26 -5.02 15.83
C ASP A 286 -3.88 -4.72 17.21
N GLU A 287 -4.67 -3.65 17.26
CA GLU A 287 -5.38 -3.25 18.50
C GLU A 287 -6.61 -4.12 18.80
N GLY A 288 -7.03 -4.96 17.84
CA GLY A 288 -8.15 -5.88 17.99
C GLY A 288 -7.81 -7.14 18.78
N ILE A 289 -6.53 -7.39 19.05
CA ILE A 289 -6.06 -8.61 19.73
C ILE A 289 -5.08 -8.34 20.87
N ARG A 290 -4.91 -9.34 21.72
CA ARG A 290 -3.88 -9.46 22.75
C ARG A 290 -3.27 -10.86 22.69
N PHE A 291 -1.98 -10.96 22.95
CA PHE A 291 -1.31 -12.24 23.19
C PHE A 291 -1.33 -12.55 24.69
N GLU A 292 -1.89 -13.71 25.05
CA GLU A 292 -1.91 -14.23 26.41
C GLU A 292 -0.98 -15.43 26.52
N ARG A 293 -0.19 -15.49 27.60
CA ARG A 293 0.66 -16.64 27.85
C ARG A 293 -0.12 -17.77 28.52
N ARG A 294 -0.06 -18.97 27.95
CA ARG A 294 -0.50 -20.24 28.56
C ARG A 294 0.72 -21.15 28.71
N GLY A 295 1.32 -21.15 29.89
CA GLY A 295 2.56 -21.89 30.13
C GLY A 295 3.70 -21.34 29.27
N ASP A 296 4.16 -22.15 28.32
CA ASP A 296 5.23 -21.88 27.35
C ASP A 296 4.70 -21.46 25.96
N ARG A 297 3.39 -21.26 25.81
CA ARG A 297 2.75 -20.86 24.55
C ARG A 297 2.06 -19.51 24.67
N LEU A 298 1.87 -18.86 23.53
CA LEU A 298 1.06 -17.65 23.39
C LEU A 298 -0.23 -17.98 22.66
N GLU A 299 -1.35 -17.53 23.21
CA GLU A 299 -2.67 -17.60 22.60
C GLU A 299 -3.13 -16.20 22.19
N ILE A 300 -3.75 -16.10 21.01
CA ILE A 300 -4.36 -14.84 20.55
C ILE A 300 -5.76 -14.76 21.11
N VAL A 301 -6.02 -13.71 21.89
CA VAL A 301 -7.34 -13.36 22.38
C VAL A 301 -7.82 -12.11 21.66
N GLN A 302 -9.02 -12.18 21.09
CA GLN A 302 -9.66 -11.02 20.48
C GLN A 302 -10.22 -10.12 21.59
N VAL A 303 -9.80 -8.86 21.60
CA VAL A 303 -10.21 -7.85 22.60
C VAL A 303 -11.12 -6.79 22.00
N ASP A 304 -10.99 -6.51 20.70
CA ASP A 304 -11.88 -5.61 19.96
C ASP A 304 -12.18 -6.20 18.56
N PRO A 305 -13.36 -6.83 18.38
CA PRO A 305 -13.76 -7.38 17.10
C PRO A 305 -13.91 -6.34 15.99
N ALA A 306 -14.32 -5.11 16.31
CA ALA A 306 -14.53 -4.06 15.32
C ALA A 306 -13.20 -3.54 14.77
N ALA A 307 -12.19 -3.35 15.64
CA ALA A 307 -10.83 -3.00 15.27
C ALA A 307 -10.16 -4.11 14.45
N ARG A 308 -10.29 -5.38 14.87
CA ARG A 308 -9.77 -6.54 14.13
C ARG A 308 -10.37 -6.64 12.72
N ALA A 309 -11.67 -6.42 12.58
CA ALA A 309 -12.36 -6.46 11.30
C ALA A 309 -12.09 -5.24 10.41
N ALA A 310 -11.62 -4.11 10.96
CA ALA A 310 -11.38 -2.87 10.20
C ALA A 310 -10.39 -3.08 9.06
N TRP A 311 -9.27 -3.75 9.34
CA TRP A 311 -8.25 -4.06 8.33
C TRP A 311 -8.82 -4.88 7.16
N GLN A 312 -9.67 -5.88 7.45
CA GLN A 312 -10.32 -6.69 6.43
C GLN A 312 -11.35 -5.88 5.61
N ARG A 313 -12.14 -5.03 6.27
CA ARG A 313 -13.09 -4.14 5.59
C ARG A 313 -12.40 -3.18 4.63
N GLU A 314 -11.27 -2.59 5.03
CA GLU A 314 -10.46 -1.72 4.17
C GLU A 314 -9.90 -2.48 2.95
N GLY A 315 -9.48 -3.74 3.14
CA GLY A 315 -9.10 -4.63 2.04
C GLY A 315 -10.23 -4.85 1.02
N LEU A 316 -11.45 -5.11 1.49
CA LEU A 316 -12.63 -5.26 0.64
C LEU A 316 -12.99 -3.97 -0.11
N LYS A 317 -12.85 -2.80 0.54
CA LYS A 317 -13.00 -1.50 -0.13
C LYS A 317 -11.98 -1.33 -1.27
N LEU A 318 -10.72 -1.70 -1.03
CA LEU A 318 -9.66 -1.64 -2.05
C LEU A 318 -9.94 -2.53 -3.26
N GLU A 319 -10.51 -3.72 -3.04
CA GLU A 319 -10.92 -4.63 -4.12
C GLU A 319 -12.05 -4.03 -4.96
N ARG A 320 -13.06 -3.41 -4.33
CA ARG A 320 -14.15 -2.73 -5.05
C ARG A 320 -13.68 -1.52 -5.83
N LEU A 321 -12.71 -0.76 -5.30
CA LEU A 321 -12.09 0.34 -6.02
C LEU A 321 -11.40 -0.12 -7.30
N HIS A 322 -10.82 -1.32 -7.32
CA HIS A 322 -10.27 -1.89 -8.55
C HIS A 322 -11.36 -2.04 -9.63
N GLY A 323 -12.53 -2.58 -9.27
CA GLY A 323 -13.68 -2.68 -10.17
C GLY A 323 -14.20 -1.31 -10.65
N TYR A 324 -14.37 -0.35 -9.73
CA TYR A 324 -14.79 1.02 -10.04
C TYR A 324 -13.95 1.66 -11.15
N TRP A 325 -12.62 1.62 -11.02
CA TRP A 325 -11.74 2.19 -12.04
C TRP A 325 -11.76 1.43 -13.37
N PHE A 326 -12.05 0.13 -13.34
CA PHE A 326 -12.18 -0.66 -14.56
C PHE A 326 -13.43 -0.26 -15.35
N HIS A 327 -14.58 -0.08 -14.69
CA HIS A 327 -15.79 0.40 -15.35
C HIS A 327 -15.62 1.82 -15.90
N ARG A 328 -15.04 2.74 -15.12
CA ARG A 328 -14.67 4.09 -15.60
C ARG A 328 -13.78 4.05 -16.86
N ALA A 329 -12.86 3.10 -16.93
CA ALA A 329 -12.00 2.91 -18.09
C ALA A 329 -12.77 2.35 -19.28
N LEU A 330 -13.75 1.48 -19.06
CA LEU A 330 -14.63 0.98 -20.11
C LEU A 330 -15.44 2.11 -20.74
N ASP A 331 -16.06 2.96 -19.93
CA ASP A 331 -16.83 4.12 -20.43
C ASP A 331 -15.95 5.06 -21.26
N THR A 332 -14.79 5.42 -20.70
CA THR A 332 -13.81 6.26 -21.38
C THR A 332 -13.32 5.61 -22.69
N TYR A 333 -13.14 4.29 -22.69
CA TYR A 333 -12.75 3.54 -23.87
C TYR A 333 -13.83 3.56 -24.95
N VAL A 334 -15.10 3.35 -24.59
CA VAL A 334 -16.24 3.41 -25.52
C VAL A 334 -16.31 4.78 -26.20
N GLU A 335 -16.19 5.87 -25.43
CA GLU A 335 -16.13 7.24 -25.97
C GLU A 335 -14.96 7.43 -26.94
N GLN A 336 -13.77 6.97 -26.58
CA GLN A 336 -12.57 7.10 -27.43
C GLN A 336 -12.68 6.28 -28.72
N VAL A 337 -13.24 5.07 -28.67
CA VAL A 337 -13.45 4.22 -29.84
C VAL A 337 -14.50 4.81 -30.77
N ALA A 338 -15.58 5.38 -30.21
CA ALA A 338 -16.59 6.07 -31.01
C ALA A 338 -16.00 7.27 -31.76
N ALA A 339 -15.04 7.98 -31.14
CA ALA A 339 -14.37 9.13 -31.76
C ALA A 339 -13.31 8.73 -32.81
N ASP A 340 -12.56 7.65 -32.58
CA ASP A 340 -11.51 7.18 -33.50
C ASP A 340 -11.37 5.64 -33.47
N PRO A 341 -12.08 4.92 -34.37
CA PRO A 341 -12.00 3.47 -34.48
C PRO A 341 -10.66 2.93 -35.00
N ALA A 342 -9.72 3.77 -35.43
CA ALA A 342 -8.40 3.32 -35.89
C ALA A 342 -7.35 3.39 -34.77
N LYS A 343 -7.57 4.23 -33.75
CA LYS A 343 -6.64 4.52 -32.65
C LYS A 343 -6.14 3.31 -31.86
N TRP A 344 -6.90 2.21 -31.88
CA TRP A 344 -6.68 1.04 -31.03
C TRP A 344 -6.07 -0.17 -31.76
N ARG A 345 -5.77 -0.06 -33.07
CA ARG A 345 -5.09 -1.13 -33.82
C ARG A 345 -3.63 -1.18 -33.42
N ILE A 346 -3.33 -2.02 -32.42
CA ILE A 346 -1.98 -2.21 -31.89
C ILE A 346 -1.55 -3.64 -32.12
N GLY A 347 -0.30 -3.80 -32.54
CA GLY A 347 0.27 -5.11 -32.82
C GLY A 347 -0.42 -5.79 -34.01
N ARG A 348 -0.35 -7.12 -34.03
CA ARG A 348 -0.87 -7.92 -35.13
C ARG A 348 -2.35 -8.29 -34.89
N PRO A 349 -3.16 -8.50 -35.96
CA PRO A 349 -4.58 -8.81 -35.83
C PRO A 349 -4.90 -10.01 -34.93
N GLU A 350 -4.04 -11.04 -34.93
CA GLU A 350 -4.20 -12.23 -34.08
C GLU A 350 -4.18 -11.91 -32.57
N ASN A 351 -3.58 -10.79 -32.17
CA ASN A 351 -3.47 -10.37 -30.77
C ASN A 351 -4.47 -9.25 -30.41
N ALA A 352 -5.41 -8.91 -31.29
CA ALA A 352 -6.23 -7.72 -31.16
C ALA A 352 -7.10 -7.70 -29.89
N GLU A 353 -7.64 -8.84 -29.46
CA GLU A 353 -8.42 -8.92 -28.21
C GLU A 353 -7.55 -8.72 -26.97
N ALA A 354 -6.41 -9.40 -26.93
CA ALA A 354 -5.47 -9.34 -25.83
C ALA A 354 -4.88 -7.92 -25.67
N ASN A 355 -4.52 -7.28 -26.78
CA ASN A 355 -4.03 -5.90 -26.81
C ASN A 355 -5.10 -4.90 -26.37
N ARG A 356 -6.38 -5.13 -26.72
CA ARG A 356 -7.49 -4.31 -26.23
C ARG A 356 -7.64 -4.41 -24.71
N LEU A 357 -7.55 -5.62 -24.15
CA LEU A 357 -7.58 -5.79 -22.69
C LEU A 357 -6.40 -5.08 -22.02
N ALA A 358 -5.18 -5.21 -22.56
CA ALA A 358 -4.01 -4.50 -22.06
C ALA A 358 -4.21 -2.97 -22.06
N TRP A 359 -4.80 -2.43 -23.14
CA TRP A 359 -5.13 -1.02 -23.25
C TRP A 359 -6.16 -0.58 -22.20
N LEU A 360 -7.25 -1.34 -22.02
CA LEU A 360 -8.26 -1.06 -20.99
C LEU A 360 -7.64 -1.04 -19.58
N ARG A 361 -6.76 -1.99 -19.26
CA ARG A 361 -6.04 -2.03 -17.97
C ARG A 361 -5.05 -0.88 -17.81
N ALA A 362 -4.40 -0.45 -18.90
CA ALA A 362 -3.56 0.74 -18.87
C ALA A 362 -4.38 2.01 -18.63
N LEU A 363 -5.56 2.13 -19.26
CA LEU A 363 -6.48 3.25 -19.07
C LEU A 363 -7.04 3.28 -17.65
N GLN A 364 -7.43 2.12 -17.09
CA GLN A 364 -7.81 1.96 -15.69
C GLN A 364 -6.74 2.54 -14.76
N ALA A 365 -5.49 2.12 -14.92
CA ALA A 365 -4.39 2.62 -14.09
C ALA A 365 -4.12 4.11 -14.31
N GLN A 366 -4.19 4.61 -15.55
CA GLN A 366 -3.99 6.03 -15.87
C GLN A 366 -5.07 6.91 -15.22
N LEU A 367 -6.35 6.53 -15.35
CA LEU A 367 -7.46 7.27 -14.75
C LEU A 367 -7.29 7.37 -13.24
N ARG A 368 -6.99 6.24 -12.58
CA ARG A 368 -6.73 6.20 -11.14
C ARG A 368 -5.56 7.10 -10.73
N LEU A 369 -4.41 6.97 -11.41
CA LEU A 369 -3.21 7.78 -11.12
C LEU A 369 -3.45 9.28 -11.35
N ARG A 370 -4.17 9.64 -12.41
CA ARG A 370 -4.45 11.04 -12.75
C ARG A 370 -5.45 11.68 -11.79
N GLU A 371 -6.53 10.96 -11.47
CA GLU A 371 -7.66 11.53 -10.75
C GLU A 371 -7.55 11.39 -9.23
N ALA A 372 -7.05 10.25 -8.72
CA ALA A 372 -6.87 10.05 -7.28
C ALA A 372 -5.48 10.49 -6.80
N TYR A 373 -4.44 10.32 -7.62
CA TYR A 373 -3.06 10.65 -7.23
C TYR A 373 -2.51 11.91 -7.89
N GLY A 374 -3.26 12.60 -8.76
CA GLY A 374 -2.81 13.84 -9.41
C GLY A 374 -1.58 13.68 -10.30
N VAL A 375 -1.28 12.47 -10.77
CA VAL A 375 -0.14 12.21 -11.67
C VAL A 375 -0.44 12.81 -13.05
N ALA A 376 0.54 13.51 -13.63
CA ALA A 376 0.41 14.07 -14.98
C ALA A 376 0.59 12.99 -16.06
N ASP A 377 0.21 13.32 -17.30
CA ASP A 377 0.39 12.42 -18.44
C ASP A 377 1.88 12.17 -18.78
N VAL A 378 2.78 12.99 -18.26
CA VAL A 378 4.23 12.81 -18.36
C VAL A 378 4.84 12.76 -16.96
N VAL A 379 5.64 11.73 -16.69
CA VAL A 379 6.41 11.56 -15.46
C VAL A 379 7.90 11.56 -15.75
N THR A 380 8.73 11.74 -14.72
CA THR A 380 10.18 11.67 -14.86
C THR A 380 10.71 10.36 -14.28
N SER A 381 11.55 9.66 -15.04
CA SER A 381 12.27 8.46 -14.58
C SER A 381 13.37 8.83 -13.57
N ASP A 382 13.96 7.83 -12.93
CA ASP A 382 15.12 8.04 -12.04
C ASP A 382 16.34 8.61 -12.79
N SER A 383 16.44 8.37 -14.11
CA SER A 383 17.48 8.94 -14.98
C SER A 383 17.23 10.40 -15.36
N GLY A 384 16.05 10.95 -15.03
CA GLY A 384 15.67 12.31 -15.40
C GLY A 384 14.93 12.43 -16.73
N ASP A 385 14.68 11.30 -17.42
CA ASP A 385 14.01 11.28 -18.73
C ASP A 385 12.50 11.47 -18.57
N ALA A 386 11.89 12.13 -19.56
CA ALA A 386 10.44 12.25 -19.67
C ALA A 386 9.84 10.94 -20.19
N VAL A 387 8.83 10.44 -19.48
CA VAL A 387 8.13 9.19 -19.79
C VAL A 387 6.64 9.48 -19.92
N ASP A 388 6.05 9.12 -21.06
CA ASP A 388 4.61 9.14 -21.26
C ASP A 388 3.95 8.08 -20.36
N LEU A 389 3.10 8.53 -19.43
CA LEU A 389 2.51 7.67 -18.40
C LEU A 389 1.65 6.57 -19.02
N PHE A 390 0.83 6.90 -20.02
CA PHE A 390 -0.05 5.92 -20.64
C PHE A 390 0.75 4.86 -21.39
N ARG A 391 1.75 5.27 -22.18
CA ARG A 391 2.63 4.31 -22.88
C ARG A 391 3.43 3.44 -21.91
N ALA A 392 3.88 3.99 -20.77
CA ALA A 392 4.53 3.20 -19.74
C ALA A 392 3.58 2.13 -19.17
N LEU A 393 2.36 2.52 -18.79
CA LEU A 393 1.33 1.60 -18.29
C LEU A 393 0.91 0.56 -19.34
N LEU A 394 0.76 0.99 -20.59
CA LEU A 394 0.44 0.11 -21.71
C LEU A 394 1.54 -0.92 -21.93
N SER A 395 2.82 -0.51 -21.93
CA SER A 395 3.94 -1.45 -22.09
C SER A 395 3.95 -2.54 -21.02
N LEU A 396 3.62 -2.19 -19.76
CA LEU A 396 3.55 -3.14 -18.66
C LEU A 396 2.41 -4.13 -18.85
N ASN A 397 1.22 -3.66 -19.26
CA ASN A 397 0.07 -4.50 -19.54
C ASN A 397 0.25 -5.37 -20.79
N LEU A 398 0.92 -4.87 -21.84
CA LEU A 398 1.26 -5.67 -23.03
C LEU A 398 2.26 -6.78 -22.69
N MET A 399 3.28 -6.49 -21.86
CA MET A 399 4.17 -7.53 -21.33
C MET A 399 3.40 -8.55 -20.51
N SER A 400 2.48 -8.11 -19.64
CA SER A 400 1.66 -8.98 -18.81
C SER A 400 0.82 -9.93 -19.65
N VAL A 401 0.08 -9.41 -20.64
CA VAL A 401 -0.73 -10.21 -21.57
C VAL A 401 0.13 -11.20 -22.36
N PHE A 402 1.29 -10.78 -22.86
CA PHE A 402 2.23 -11.68 -23.54
C PHE A 402 2.65 -12.84 -22.64
N PHE A 403 3.04 -12.58 -21.38
CA PHE A 403 3.44 -13.65 -20.46
C PHE A 403 2.25 -14.51 -20.02
N GLN A 404 1.07 -13.94 -19.86
CA GLN A 404 -0.15 -14.70 -19.55
C GLN A 404 -0.47 -15.70 -20.67
N GLN A 405 -0.42 -15.28 -21.93
CA GLN A 405 -0.78 -16.13 -23.06
C GLN A 405 0.33 -17.13 -23.41
N ASP A 406 1.53 -16.62 -23.70
CA ASP A 406 2.60 -17.40 -24.33
C ASP A 406 3.40 -18.23 -23.32
N PHE A 407 3.22 -18.00 -22.02
CA PHE A 407 3.91 -18.75 -20.97
C PHE A 407 2.93 -19.42 -20.02
N LEU A 408 2.09 -18.65 -19.32
CA LEU A 408 1.29 -19.21 -18.21
C LEU A 408 0.13 -20.07 -18.71
N ALA A 409 -0.69 -19.56 -19.64
CA ALA A 409 -1.77 -20.32 -20.26
C ALA A 409 -1.23 -21.47 -21.12
N ALA A 410 -0.18 -21.21 -21.91
CA ALA A 410 0.49 -22.24 -22.71
C ALA A 410 1.09 -23.37 -21.85
N PHE A 411 1.64 -23.05 -20.68
CA PHE A 411 2.09 -24.03 -19.70
C PHE A 411 0.91 -24.81 -19.10
N ALA A 412 -0.15 -24.12 -18.66
CA ALA A 412 -1.32 -24.75 -18.06
C ALA A 412 -1.98 -25.77 -19.01
N GLU A 413 -2.12 -25.45 -20.30
CA GLU A 413 -2.59 -26.40 -21.31
C GLU A 413 -1.74 -27.67 -21.38
N ARG A 414 -0.41 -27.49 -21.35
CA ARG A 414 0.54 -28.60 -21.46
C ARG A 414 0.52 -29.43 -20.17
N LEU A 415 0.33 -28.80 -19.03
CA LEU A 415 0.19 -29.43 -17.73
C LEU A 415 -1.10 -30.26 -17.67
N ASP A 416 -2.23 -29.74 -18.16
CA ASP A 416 -3.47 -30.48 -18.27
C ASP A 416 -3.31 -31.71 -19.19
N ALA A 417 -2.53 -31.58 -20.26
CA ALA A 417 -2.28 -32.67 -21.20
C ALA A 417 -1.25 -33.71 -20.71
N SER A 418 -0.25 -33.32 -19.92
CA SER A 418 0.82 -34.21 -19.46
C SER A 418 0.60 -34.79 -18.05
N GLY A 419 -0.12 -34.05 -17.18
CA GLY A 419 -0.18 -34.31 -15.74
C GLY A 419 1.13 -34.03 -14.98
N ASP A 420 2.18 -33.58 -15.67
CA ASP A 420 3.54 -33.38 -15.15
C ASP A 420 4.07 -32.00 -15.57
N TRP A 421 4.42 -31.17 -14.58
CA TRP A 421 4.86 -29.79 -14.78
C TRP A 421 6.23 -29.68 -15.46
N ILE A 422 7.14 -30.64 -15.24
CA ILE A 422 8.45 -30.66 -15.91
C ILE A 422 8.22 -30.94 -17.39
N VAL A 423 7.39 -31.94 -17.72
CA VAL A 423 7.04 -32.26 -19.12
C VAL A 423 6.35 -31.07 -19.80
N ALA A 424 5.48 -30.36 -19.07
CA ALA A 424 4.80 -29.18 -19.59
C ALA A 424 5.78 -28.03 -19.91
N LEU A 425 6.70 -27.72 -19.00
CA LEU A 425 7.76 -26.72 -19.24
C LEU A 425 8.73 -27.14 -20.34
N GLN A 426 9.09 -28.42 -20.40
CA GLN A 426 9.96 -28.96 -21.45
C GLN A 426 9.34 -28.73 -22.82
N ARG A 427 8.06 -29.09 -22.99
CA ARG A 427 7.31 -28.88 -24.23
C ARG A 427 7.22 -27.40 -24.59
N LEU A 428 6.91 -26.55 -23.62
CA LEU A 428 6.85 -25.10 -23.82
C LEU A 428 8.18 -24.53 -24.34
N ALA A 429 9.30 -24.92 -23.72
CA ALA A 429 10.63 -24.51 -24.15
C ALA A 429 10.99 -25.03 -25.55
N MET A 430 10.66 -26.29 -25.86
CA MET A 430 10.91 -26.89 -27.18
C MET A 430 10.07 -26.27 -28.29
N ASP A 431 8.81 -25.93 -28.01
CA ASP A 431 7.95 -25.23 -28.95
C ASP A 431 8.51 -23.85 -29.27
N GLY A 432 8.99 -23.10 -28.27
CA GLY A 432 9.69 -21.84 -28.50
C GLY A 432 10.88 -21.96 -29.45
N LEU A 433 11.72 -22.98 -29.25
CA LEU A 433 12.85 -23.26 -30.13
C LEU A 433 12.39 -23.57 -31.57
N ARG A 434 11.32 -24.35 -31.73
CA ARG A 434 10.74 -24.70 -33.03
C ARG A 434 10.08 -23.49 -33.71
N GLU A 435 9.46 -22.61 -32.93
CA GLU A 435 8.70 -21.44 -33.37
C GLU A 435 9.60 -20.20 -33.54
N GLY A 436 10.66 -20.36 -34.33
CA GLY A 436 11.57 -19.26 -34.66
C GLY A 436 12.59 -18.94 -33.58
N LEU A 437 13.07 -19.96 -32.84
CA LEU A 437 14.12 -19.84 -31.83
C LEU A 437 13.78 -18.86 -30.69
N GLN A 438 12.50 -18.82 -30.32
CA GLN A 438 12.03 -17.99 -29.21
C GLN A 438 12.42 -18.62 -27.88
N ASN A 439 12.93 -17.79 -26.97
CA ASN A 439 13.12 -18.21 -25.59
C ASN A 439 11.75 -18.37 -24.91
N ARG A 440 11.37 -19.60 -24.60
CA ARG A 440 10.17 -19.97 -23.82
C ARG A 440 10.53 -20.69 -22.53
N MET A 441 11.70 -20.39 -21.98
CA MET A 441 12.16 -20.91 -20.69
C MET A 441 11.46 -20.19 -19.52
N PRO A 442 11.46 -20.77 -18.31
CA PRO A 442 10.86 -20.14 -17.13
C PRO A 442 11.57 -18.83 -16.68
N VAL A 443 12.76 -18.53 -17.21
CA VAL A 443 13.47 -17.25 -17.04
C VAL A 443 13.86 -16.71 -18.41
N MET A 444 13.63 -15.41 -18.62
CA MET A 444 13.92 -14.71 -19.87
C MET A 444 15.11 -13.77 -19.69
N TRP A 445 15.92 -13.61 -20.72
CA TRP A 445 16.96 -12.58 -20.77
C TRP A 445 17.06 -11.95 -22.15
N SER A 446 17.55 -10.72 -22.21
CA SER A 446 17.81 -9.99 -23.45
C SER A 446 18.84 -8.89 -23.23
N SER A 447 19.52 -8.49 -24.31
CA SER A 447 20.27 -7.23 -24.30
C SER A 447 19.29 -6.05 -24.19
N ARG A 448 19.77 -4.94 -23.64
CA ARG A 448 18.98 -3.70 -23.60
C ARG A 448 18.53 -3.28 -25.00
N ASP A 449 19.42 -3.26 -25.98
CA ASP A 449 19.13 -2.77 -27.33
C ASP A 449 18.07 -3.63 -28.02
N SER A 450 18.17 -4.96 -27.88
CA SER A 450 17.15 -5.88 -28.38
C SER A 450 15.80 -5.63 -27.71
N LYS A 451 15.78 -5.41 -26.39
CA LYS A 451 14.53 -5.11 -25.67
C LYS A 451 13.92 -3.78 -26.13
N VAL A 452 14.72 -2.73 -26.26
CA VAL A 452 14.27 -1.42 -26.78
C VAL A 452 13.69 -1.57 -28.18
N SER A 453 14.38 -2.28 -29.08
CA SER A 453 13.89 -2.58 -30.43
C SER A 453 12.53 -3.30 -30.39
N ASN A 454 12.39 -4.33 -29.55
CA ASN A 454 11.17 -5.13 -29.45
C ASN A 454 9.97 -4.33 -28.92
N ILE A 455 10.18 -3.36 -28.04
CA ILE A 455 9.09 -2.58 -27.45
C ILE A 455 8.87 -1.23 -28.15
N THR A 456 9.71 -0.85 -29.12
CA THR A 456 9.56 0.41 -29.88
C THR A 456 8.19 0.48 -30.56
N GLY A 457 7.72 -0.63 -31.13
CA GLY A 457 6.39 -0.71 -31.74
C GLY A 457 5.22 -0.49 -30.78
N TRP A 458 5.43 -0.54 -29.46
CA TRP A 458 4.40 -0.24 -28.45
C TRP A 458 4.28 1.25 -28.15
N THR A 459 5.19 2.06 -28.69
CA THR A 459 5.20 3.51 -28.49
C THR A 459 4.62 4.29 -29.67
N VAL A 460 3.96 3.59 -30.60
CA VAL A 460 3.37 4.16 -31.81
C VAL A 460 2.31 5.21 -31.48
N THR A 461 2.33 6.30 -32.24
CA THR A 461 1.27 7.32 -32.27
C THR A 461 1.02 7.80 -33.68
N ALA A 462 -0.01 8.63 -33.87
CA ALA A 462 -0.25 9.30 -35.15
C ALA A 462 0.97 10.11 -35.65
N SER A 463 1.72 10.74 -34.74
CA SER A 463 2.94 11.50 -35.08
C SER A 463 4.18 10.62 -35.22
N GLU A 464 4.19 9.44 -34.61
CA GLU A 464 5.31 8.49 -34.58
C GLU A 464 4.82 7.09 -35.00
N PRO A 465 4.44 6.88 -36.28
CA PRO A 465 3.80 5.64 -36.73
C PRO A 465 4.70 4.40 -36.65
N ALA A 466 6.03 4.59 -36.61
CA ALA A 466 7.02 3.53 -36.39
C ALA A 466 7.39 3.34 -34.91
N GLY A 467 6.82 4.15 -34.01
CA GLY A 467 7.25 4.26 -32.62
C GLY A 467 8.50 5.12 -32.43
N ASN A 468 8.89 5.30 -31.17
CA ASN A 468 10.01 6.11 -30.75
C ASN A 468 10.97 5.30 -29.85
N PRO A 469 12.17 4.95 -30.35
CA PRO A 469 13.17 4.20 -29.57
C PRO A 469 13.61 4.89 -28.28
N ARG A 470 13.62 6.23 -28.24
CA ARG A 470 13.98 6.98 -27.02
C ARG A 470 12.88 6.84 -25.97
N MET A 471 11.61 6.93 -26.37
CA MET A 471 10.48 6.67 -25.47
C MET A 471 10.49 5.23 -24.96
N ALA A 472 10.75 4.26 -25.83
CA ALA A 472 10.91 2.86 -25.46
C ALA A 472 12.04 2.66 -24.42
N SER A 473 13.20 3.29 -24.64
CA SER A 473 14.31 3.31 -23.67
C SER A 473 13.90 3.90 -22.33
N ALA A 474 13.22 5.06 -22.32
CA ALA A 474 12.79 5.71 -21.08
C ALA A 474 11.74 4.90 -20.31
N ILE A 475 10.79 4.27 -21.02
CA ILE A 475 9.81 3.33 -20.46
C ILE A 475 10.52 2.12 -19.84
N LEU A 476 11.54 1.58 -20.51
CA LEU A 476 12.30 0.45 -20.01
C LEU A 476 13.01 0.80 -18.70
N ASP A 477 13.64 1.97 -18.62
CA ASP A 477 14.29 2.45 -17.40
C ASP A 477 13.29 2.68 -16.27
N PHE A 478 12.09 3.19 -16.59
CA PHE A 478 11.03 3.42 -15.62
C PHE A 478 10.57 2.14 -14.89
N TRP A 479 10.62 1.00 -15.57
CA TRP A 479 10.26 -0.33 -15.03
C TRP A 479 11.46 -1.17 -14.59
N SER A 480 12.68 -0.62 -14.63
CA SER A 480 13.91 -1.36 -14.36
C SER A 480 14.33 -1.35 -12.89
N TYR A 481 14.59 -2.55 -12.36
CA TYR A 481 15.24 -2.77 -11.08
C TYR A 481 16.74 -3.01 -11.29
N ASP A 482 17.58 -2.02 -10.96
CA ASP A 482 19.04 -2.13 -11.08
C ASP A 482 19.62 -3.00 -9.95
N MET A 483 19.92 -4.26 -10.28
CA MET A 483 20.41 -5.24 -9.32
C MET A 483 21.84 -4.92 -8.89
N VAL A 484 22.65 -4.33 -9.78
CA VAL A 484 24.04 -3.94 -9.49
C VAL A 484 24.05 -2.80 -8.49
N ALA A 485 23.31 -1.72 -8.76
CA ALA A 485 23.24 -0.58 -7.86
C ALA A 485 22.66 -0.96 -6.49
N THR A 486 21.72 -1.91 -6.47
CA THR A 486 21.12 -2.41 -5.23
C THR A 486 22.11 -3.23 -4.41
N ALA A 487 22.86 -4.14 -5.04
CA ALA A 487 23.92 -4.89 -4.37
C ALA A 487 24.97 -3.95 -3.75
N GLU A 488 25.46 -2.98 -4.52
CA GLU A 488 26.46 -1.99 -4.05
C GLU A 488 25.95 -1.19 -2.83
N ARG A 489 24.65 -0.86 -2.79
CA ARG A 489 24.04 -0.16 -1.67
C ARG A 489 23.95 -1.07 -0.43
N LEU A 490 23.49 -2.31 -0.62
CA LEU A 490 23.35 -3.28 0.48
C LEU A 490 24.70 -3.63 1.10
N GLN A 491 25.73 -3.83 0.28
CA GLN A 491 27.10 -4.11 0.73
C GLN A 491 27.70 -2.96 1.53
N ARG A 492 27.31 -1.71 1.24
CA ARG A 492 27.70 -0.52 2.00
C ARG A 492 26.84 -0.28 3.25
N ASN A 493 25.86 -1.13 3.52
CA ASN A 493 24.85 -0.93 4.58
C ASN A 493 24.17 0.45 4.48
N GLU A 494 23.99 0.94 3.26
CA GLU A 494 23.37 2.24 3.02
C GLU A 494 21.84 2.13 3.10
N PRO A 495 21.17 3.02 3.84
CA PRO A 495 19.72 2.98 3.95
C PRO A 495 19.05 3.33 2.62
N GLY A 496 18.05 2.54 2.23
CA GLY A 496 17.26 2.81 1.03
C GLY A 496 16.17 1.78 0.83
N LEU A 497 15.14 2.15 0.08
CA LEU A 497 14.05 1.23 -0.27
C LEU A 497 14.50 0.29 -1.39
N GLN A 498 14.15 -0.98 -1.26
CA GLN A 498 14.30 -1.98 -2.30
C GLN A 498 12.96 -2.06 -3.06
N PRO A 499 12.97 -1.94 -4.41
CA PRO A 499 11.82 -2.30 -5.22
C PRO A 499 11.37 -3.74 -4.94
N HIS A 500 10.07 -3.97 -4.82
CA HIS A 500 9.54 -5.32 -4.94
C HIS A 500 9.59 -5.74 -6.41
N LEU A 501 9.72 -7.05 -6.66
CA LEU A 501 9.80 -7.60 -8.02
C LEU A 501 8.65 -7.13 -8.92
N PHE A 502 7.43 -7.04 -8.37
CA PHE A 502 6.26 -6.62 -9.13
C PHE A 502 6.20 -5.11 -9.41
N GLU A 503 6.89 -4.26 -8.63
CA GLU A 503 6.91 -2.81 -8.88
C GLU A 503 7.81 -2.44 -10.05
N ARG A 504 8.93 -3.17 -10.21
CA ARG A 504 9.92 -2.97 -11.27
C ARG A 504 10.38 -4.34 -11.80
N PRO A 505 9.61 -4.98 -12.69
CA PRO A 505 9.84 -6.38 -13.05
C PRO A 505 10.95 -6.62 -14.08
N VAL A 506 11.62 -5.57 -14.57
CA VAL A 506 12.76 -5.71 -15.47
C VAL A 506 14.05 -5.67 -14.64
N LEU A 507 14.65 -6.83 -14.38
CA LEU A 507 15.85 -6.94 -13.54
C LEU A 507 17.09 -6.67 -14.38
N LYS A 508 17.84 -5.62 -14.06
CA LYS A 508 19.03 -5.21 -14.81
C LYS A 508 20.30 -5.72 -14.14
N PHE A 509 21.00 -6.58 -14.86
CA PHE A 509 22.30 -7.18 -14.51
C PHE A 509 23.39 -6.63 -15.43
N GLY A 510 23.83 -5.41 -15.16
CA GLY A 510 24.73 -4.68 -16.05
C GLY A 510 24.05 -4.33 -17.38
N ALA A 511 24.52 -4.92 -18.48
CA ALA A 511 23.96 -4.72 -19.83
C ALA A 511 22.81 -5.69 -20.16
N THR A 512 22.64 -6.73 -19.35
CA THR A 512 21.65 -7.79 -19.56
C THR A 512 20.40 -7.51 -18.73
N LEU A 513 19.23 -7.67 -19.35
CA LEU A 513 17.93 -7.58 -18.70
C LEU A 513 17.35 -8.97 -18.52
N VAL A 514 16.89 -9.28 -17.31
CA VAL A 514 16.25 -10.54 -16.92
C VAL A 514 14.81 -10.28 -16.53
N GLN A 515 13.90 -11.15 -16.94
CA GLN A 515 12.49 -11.11 -16.56
C GLN A 515 11.98 -12.50 -16.20
N CYS A 516 11.10 -12.55 -15.21
CA CYS A 516 10.39 -13.76 -14.79
C CYS A 516 8.94 -13.69 -15.31
N PRO A 517 8.53 -14.52 -16.28
CA PRO A 517 7.18 -14.51 -16.86
C PRO A 517 6.06 -14.55 -15.81
N TRP A 518 6.23 -15.36 -14.77
CA TRP A 518 5.26 -15.55 -13.70
C TRP A 518 5.05 -14.30 -12.82
N VAL A 519 6.08 -13.44 -12.67
CA VAL A 519 5.94 -12.17 -11.94
C VAL A 519 5.08 -11.20 -12.75
N VAL A 520 5.48 -10.95 -14.01
CA VAL A 520 4.79 -9.96 -14.87
C VAL A 520 3.40 -10.41 -15.28
N GLY A 521 3.21 -11.72 -15.49
CA GLY A 521 1.94 -12.30 -15.88
C GLY A 521 0.90 -12.33 -14.75
N MET A 522 1.31 -12.29 -13.49
CA MET A 522 0.39 -12.41 -12.34
C MET A 522 0.32 -11.17 -11.44
N GLN A 523 1.16 -10.15 -11.66
CA GLN A 523 1.13 -8.92 -10.85
C GLN A 523 -0.08 -8.01 -11.10
N ASN A 524 -0.46 -7.24 -10.07
CA ASN A 524 -1.40 -6.13 -10.23
C ASN A 524 -0.66 -4.89 -10.75
N ASN A 525 -0.75 -4.65 -12.07
CA ASN A 525 -0.06 -3.54 -12.75
C ASN A 525 -0.46 -2.15 -12.23
N SER A 526 -1.71 -1.96 -11.78
CA SER A 526 -2.15 -0.67 -11.21
C SER A 526 -1.46 -0.40 -9.88
N THR A 527 -1.41 -1.40 -8.99
CA THR A 527 -0.69 -1.30 -7.71
C THR A 527 0.81 -1.11 -7.90
N ALA A 528 1.41 -1.87 -8.82
CA ALA A 528 2.81 -1.73 -9.19
C ALA A 528 3.13 -0.30 -9.63
N ALA A 529 2.31 0.30 -10.49
CA ALA A 529 2.50 1.66 -10.98
C ALA A 529 2.37 2.73 -9.87
N ILE A 530 1.33 2.62 -9.02
CA ILE A 530 1.13 3.52 -7.88
C ILE A 530 2.34 3.47 -6.95
N ASN A 531 2.77 2.27 -6.54
CA ASN A 531 3.88 2.15 -5.59
C ASN A 531 5.23 2.48 -6.23
N ASN A 532 5.44 2.21 -7.52
CA ASN A 532 6.65 2.69 -8.22
C ASN A 532 6.75 4.22 -8.14
N LEU A 533 5.63 4.95 -8.34
CA LEU A 533 5.61 6.41 -8.31
C LEU A 533 5.58 7.02 -6.90
N ARG A 534 4.90 6.38 -5.94
CA ARG A 534 4.62 6.94 -4.60
C ARG A 534 5.51 6.37 -3.49
N ARG A 535 5.99 5.13 -3.62
CA ARG A 535 6.87 4.48 -2.64
C ARG A 535 8.33 4.61 -3.04
N ILE A 536 8.68 4.14 -4.22
CA ILE A 536 10.06 4.21 -4.74
C ILE A 536 10.37 5.64 -5.23
N GLY A 537 9.50 6.20 -6.06
CA GLY A 537 9.59 7.55 -6.61
C GLY A 537 9.11 8.67 -5.67
N ALA A 538 9.00 8.43 -4.35
CA ALA A 538 8.45 9.39 -3.39
C ALA A 538 9.16 10.75 -3.37
N ARG A 539 10.43 10.80 -3.80
CA ARG A 539 11.28 12.00 -3.81
C ARG A 539 11.36 12.68 -5.19
N ARG A 540 10.55 12.28 -6.17
CA ARG A 540 10.48 12.98 -7.47
C ARG A 540 10.08 14.44 -7.26
N GLY A 541 10.68 15.35 -8.05
CA GLY A 541 10.40 16.78 -7.98
C GLY A 541 8.93 17.15 -8.26
N GLN A 542 8.16 16.25 -8.87
CA GLN A 542 6.76 16.43 -9.24
C GLN A 542 5.77 16.28 -8.08
N ALA A 543 6.18 15.73 -6.93
CA ALA A 543 5.25 15.37 -5.86
C ALA A 543 4.36 16.53 -5.38
N ARG A 544 4.90 17.76 -5.34
CA ARG A 544 4.13 18.96 -4.96
C ARG A 544 3.07 19.32 -5.99
N ASP A 545 3.42 19.28 -7.27
CA ASP A 545 2.48 19.60 -8.34
C ASP A 545 1.40 18.52 -8.47
N GLU A 546 1.75 17.27 -8.17
CA GLU A 546 0.78 16.18 -8.09
C GLU A 546 -0.22 16.38 -6.95
N ALA A 547 0.23 16.77 -5.74
CA ALA A 547 -0.66 17.10 -4.63
C ALA A 547 -1.65 18.24 -5.00
N ARG A 548 -1.12 19.32 -5.60
CA ARG A 548 -1.96 20.44 -6.10
C ARG A 548 -2.98 20.03 -7.15
N ARG A 549 -2.66 19.04 -7.99
CA ARG A 549 -3.61 18.50 -8.97
C ARG A 549 -4.73 17.69 -8.32
N ILE A 550 -4.46 17.00 -7.21
CA ILE A 550 -5.51 16.32 -6.41
C ILE A 550 -6.45 17.38 -5.84
N GLU A 551 -5.91 18.40 -5.17
CA GLU A 551 -6.67 19.51 -4.58
C GLU A 551 -7.56 20.21 -5.63
N ALA A 552 -6.97 20.59 -6.76
CA ALA A 552 -7.70 21.23 -7.86
C ALA A 552 -8.73 20.28 -8.50
N GLY A 553 -8.46 18.97 -8.52
CA GLY A 553 -9.40 17.95 -8.99
C GLY A 553 -10.65 17.86 -8.12
N LEU A 554 -10.48 17.82 -6.80
CA LEU A 554 -11.57 17.83 -5.84
C LEU A 554 -12.36 19.15 -5.91
N ALA A 555 -11.66 20.29 -5.97
CA ALA A 555 -12.31 21.60 -6.11
C ALA A 555 -13.22 21.66 -7.35
N ARG A 556 -12.74 21.22 -8.52
CA ARG A 556 -13.57 21.20 -9.74
C ARG A 556 -14.82 20.34 -9.61
N LEU A 557 -14.75 19.22 -8.90
CA LEU A 557 -15.91 18.36 -8.67
C LEU A 557 -16.91 18.97 -7.68
N LEU A 558 -16.41 19.63 -6.63
CA LEU A 558 -17.23 20.43 -5.73
C LEU A 558 -17.91 21.59 -6.47
N GLU A 559 -17.19 22.32 -7.32
CA GLU A 559 -17.76 23.42 -8.12
C GLU A 559 -18.87 22.94 -9.06
N LYS A 560 -18.71 21.76 -9.67
CA LYS A 560 -19.78 21.12 -10.47
C LYS A 560 -21.03 20.80 -9.66
N ARG A 561 -20.90 20.64 -8.34
CA ARG A 561 -22.01 20.45 -7.39
C ARG A 561 -22.50 21.77 -6.78
N GLY A 562 -22.01 22.91 -7.25
CA GLY A 562 -22.46 24.25 -6.84
C GLY A 562 -21.64 24.90 -5.73
N PHE A 563 -20.62 24.24 -5.19
CA PHE A 563 -19.78 24.83 -4.16
C PHE A 563 -18.97 26.01 -4.70
N ARG A 564 -18.78 27.03 -3.85
CA ARG A 564 -17.68 27.99 -3.99
C ARG A 564 -16.44 27.40 -3.35
N THR A 565 -15.31 27.40 -4.06
CA THR A 565 -14.07 26.82 -3.53
C THR A 565 -12.93 27.85 -3.49
N LEU A 566 -12.02 27.67 -2.54
CA LEU A 566 -10.78 28.40 -2.41
C LEU A 566 -9.64 27.43 -2.11
N LEU A 567 -8.63 27.42 -2.98
CA LEU A 567 -7.50 26.51 -2.94
C LEU A 567 -6.26 27.17 -2.36
N ASN A 568 -5.43 26.39 -1.66
CA ASN A 568 -4.07 26.76 -1.25
C ASN A 568 -4.02 28.13 -0.53
N TRP A 569 -5.02 28.43 0.32
CA TRP A 569 -5.10 29.73 1.00
C TRP A 569 -4.08 29.80 2.14
N VAL A 570 -3.29 30.88 2.20
CA VAL A 570 -2.31 31.08 3.27
C VAL A 570 -2.82 32.16 4.23
N PRO A 571 -3.14 31.81 5.50
CA PRO A 571 -3.53 32.79 6.50
C PRO A 571 -2.40 33.78 6.80
N PRO A 572 -2.72 35.02 7.24
CA PRO A 572 -1.72 35.94 7.77
C PRO A 572 -0.90 35.28 8.90
N ARG A 573 0.41 35.56 8.94
CA ARG A 573 1.30 34.97 9.94
C ARG A 573 0.92 35.43 11.35
N GLY A 574 0.48 34.48 12.18
CA GLY A 574 0.25 34.66 13.60
C GLY A 574 1.29 33.94 14.48
N PRO A 575 1.14 33.98 15.82
CA PRO A 575 2.01 33.27 16.77
C PRO A 575 1.99 31.75 16.57
N ASP A 576 0.84 31.20 16.18
CA ASP A 576 0.65 29.82 15.74
C ASP A 576 0.44 29.79 14.23
N ASP A 577 1.53 29.65 13.47
CA ASP A 577 1.49 29.51 12.02
C ASP A 577 0.70 28.25 11.62
N ALA A 578 -0.49 28.47 11.05
CA ALA A 578 -1.39 27.42 10.57
C ALA A 578 -0.92 26.80 9.25
N GLY A 579 -0.10 27.52 8.47
CA GLY A 579 0.33 27.13 7.14
C GLY A 579 -0.78 27.23 6.07
N GLU A 580 -0.43 26.84 4.85
CA GLU A 580 -1.33 26.78 3.68
C GLU A 580 -2.52 25.85 3.96
N VAL A 581 -3.75 26.27 3.68
CA VAL A 581 -4.98 25.47 3.73
C VAL A 581 -5.27 24.94 2.34
N ASP A 582 -5.28 23.62 2.19
CA ASP A 582 -5.28 22.96 0.88
C ASP A 582 -6.56 23.27 0.09
N LEU A 583 -7.74 23.07 0.71
CA LEU A 583 -9.04 23.32 0.10
C LEU A 583 -10.09 23.80 1.12
N ILE A 584 -10.78 24.89 0.78
CA ILE A 584 -11.95 25.41 1.48
C ILE A 584 -13.12 25.37 0.50
N ALA A 585 -14.29 24.88 0.92
CA ALA A 585 -15.49 24.89 0.09
C ALA A 585 -16.73 25.31 0.88
N VAL A 586 -17.64 26.03 0.23
CA VAL A 586 -18.88 26.53 0.84
C VAL A 586 -20.07 26.30 -0.09
N LEU A 587 -21.14 25.74 0.46
CA LEU A 587 -22.45 25.61 -0.19
C LEU A 587 -23.55 25.60 0.89
N ASP A 588 -24.66 26.29 0.66
CA ASP A 588 -25.83 26.31 1.56
C ASP A 588 -25.52 26.65 3.03
N GLY A 589 -24.53 27.52 3.28
CA GLY A 589 -24.09 27.87 4.63
C GLY A 589 -23.30 26.76 5.34
N HIS A 590 -22.90 25.71 4.62
CA HIS A 590 -22.03 24.63 5.11
C HIS A 590 -20.59 24.88 4.66
N LEU A 591 -19.67 24.94 5.62
CA LEU A 591 -18.24 25.13 5.39
C LEU A 591 -17.50 23.79 5.43
N PHE A 592 -16.68 23.53 4.40
CA PHE A 592 -15.75 22.42 4.35
C PHE A 592 -14.31 22.93 4.40
N VAL A 593 -13.48 22.31 5.23
CA VAL A 593 -12.02 22.50 5.24
C VAL A 593 -11.36 21.13 5.07
N ILE A 594 -10.63 20.94 3.97
CA ILE A 594 -10.09 19.64 3.59
C ILE A 594 -8.56 19.72 3.53
N GLU A 595 -7.90 18.80 4.23
CA GLU A 595 -6.46 18.57 4.14
C GLU A 595 -6.20 17.38 3.23
N VAL A 596 -5.41 17.55 2.18
CA VAL A 596 -5.06 16.46 1.26
C VAL A 596 -3.75 15.80 1.69
N LYS A 597 -3.71 14.48 1.63
CA LYS A 597 -2.51 13.66 1.86
C LYS A 597 -2.34 12.68 0.70
N SER A 598 -1.13 12.67 0.12
CA SER A 598 -0.78 11.77 -0.99
C SER A 598 0.34 10.83 -0.59
N THR A 599 0.13 9.54 -0.76
CA THR A 599 1.05 8.47 -0.33
C THR A 599 0.91 7.22 -1.21
N PHE A 600 1.66 6.16 -0.89
CA PHE A 600 1.61 4.85 -1.55
C PHE A 600 0.58 3.91 -0.88
N MET A 601 0.23 2.82 -1.56
CA MET A 601 -0.65 1.77 -1.00
C MET A 601 0.19 0.78 -0.19
N ARG A 602 -0.22 0.54 1.06
CA ARG A 602 0.53 -0.28 2.01
C ARG A 602 0.07 -1.72 1.94
N ARG A 603 0.95 -2.61 2.42
CA ARG A 603 0.71 -4.06 2.45
C ARG A 603 0.75 -4.63 3.86
N SER A 604 1.10 -3.82 4.86
CA SER A 604 1.25 -4.26 6.25
C SER A 604 0.52 -3.33 7.23
N GLN A 605 0.00 -3.90 8.32
CA GLN A 605 -0.56 -3.13 9.43
C GLN A 605 0.50 -2.22 10.08
N ARG A 606 1.77 -2.65 10.08
CA ARG A 606 2.90 -1.85 10.55
C ARG A 606 3.04 -0.53 9.78
N ASP A 607 3.04 -0.58 8.45
CA ASP A 607 3.14 0.63 7.64
C ASP A 607 1.92 1.53 7.80
N ALA A 608 0.72 0.92 7.98
CA ALA A 608 -0.52 1.65 8.20
C ALA A 608 -0.49 2.37 9.56
N TRP A 609 -0.04 1.69 10.61
CA TRP A 609 0.17 2.28 11.94
C TRP A 609 1.21 3.41 11.92
N LEU A 610 2.32 3.22 11.20
CA LEU A 610 3.33 4.27 11.03
C LEU A 610 2.74 5.51 10.34
N HIS A 611 1.91 5.32 9.32
CA HIS A 611 1.23 6.43 8.66
C HIS A 611 0.23 7.14 9.57
N ALA A 612 -0.57 6.38 10.32
CA ALA A 612 -1.53 6.90 11.28
C ALA A 612 -0.86 7.79 12.33
N THR A 613 0.20 7.28 12.96
CA THR A 613 0.86 7.93 14.10
C THR A 613 1.85 9.04 13.72
N THR A 614 2.23 9.13 12.44
CA THR A 614 3.14 10.17 11.95
C THR A 614 2.43 11.17 11.04
N THR A 615 1.92 10.72 9.90
CA THR A 615 1.33 11.58 8.86
C THR A 615 -0.06 12.06 9.25
N LEU A 616 -0.98 11.14 9.57
CA LEU A 616 -2.38 11.48 9.85
C LEU A 616 -2.53 12.22 11.18
N ARG A 617 -1.82 11.78 12.24
CA ARG A 617 -1.74 12.51 13.52
C ARG A 617 -1.32 13.97 13.30
N LYS A 618 -0.25 14.20 12.52
CA LYS A 618 0.25 15.54 12.23
C LYS A 618 -0.75 16.34 11.39
N ALA A 619 -1.39 15.71 10.41
CA ALA A 619 -2.45 16.33 9.60
C ALA A 619 -3.61 16.82 10.47
N GLY A 620 -4.09 16.02 11.41
CA GLY A 620 -5.15 16.42 12.35
C GLY A 620 -4.75 17.63 13.22
N GLN A 621 -3.50 17.69 13.66
CA GLN A 621 -2.99 18.84 14.43
C GLN A 621 -2.80 20.10 13.59
N GLN A 622 -2.42 19.95 12.32
CA GLN A 622 -2.38 21.06 11.36
C GLN A 622 -3.79 21.59 11.09
N LEU A 623 -4.74 20.70 10.82
CA LEU A 623 -6.14 21.04 10.57
C LEU A 623 -6.76 21.86 11.70
N ARG A 624 -6.49 21.53 12.97
CA ARG A 624 -7.01 22.29 14.12
C ARG A 624 -6.68 23.78 14.02
N ARG A 625 -5.43 24.11 13.66
CA ARG A 625 -4.96 25.49 13.50
C ARG A 625 -5.49 26.14 12.22
N LYS A 626 -5.56 25.37 11.13
CA LYS A 626 -6.13 25.83 9.85
C LYS A 626 -7.60 26.20 9.98
N VAL A 627 -8.39 25.37 10.66
CA VAL A 627 -9.80 25.61 10.95
C VAL A 627 -10.02 26.88 11.75
N GLU A 628 -9.23 27.10 12.81
CA GLU A 628 -9.29 28.33 13.60
C GLU A 628 -8.97 29.56 12.76
N ALA A 629 -7.92 29.50 11.93
CA ALA A 629 -7.54 30.58 11.03
C ALA A 629 -8.63 30.90 10.00
N VAL A 630 -9.28 29.89 9.43
CA VAL A 630 -10.42 30.06 8.50
C VAL A 630 -11.59 30.73 9.22
N SER A 631 -11.95 30.27 10.42
CA SER A 631 -13.04 30.88 11.20
C SER A 631 -12.77 32.35 11.53
N VAL A 632 -11.54 32.69 11.91
CA VAL A 632 -11.12 34.07 12.15
C VAL A 632 -11.21 34.90 10.86
N ALA A 633 -10.76 34.37 9.72
CA ALA A 633 -10.84 35.06 8.44
C ALA A 633 -12.29 35.30 8.01
N ILE A 634 -13.19 34.33 8.18
CA ILE A 634 -14.63 34.53 7.91
C ILE A 634 -15.22 35.63 8.80
N ALA A 635 -14.83 35.69 10.08
CA ALA A 635 -15.35 36.69 11.01
C ALA A 635 -14.82 38.11 10.74
N SER A 636 -13.58 38.24 10.26
CA SER A 636 -12.85 39.52 10.24
C SER A 636 -12.54 40.09 8.87
N ASP A 637 -12.56 39.29 7.80
CA ASP A 637 -12.15 39.70 6.45
C ASP A 637 -13.36 39.67 5.47
N PRO A 638 -13.92 40.85 5.12
CA PRO A 638 -14.98 40.95 4.11
C PRO A 638 -14.55 40.46 2.72
N GLY A 639 -13.29 40.63 2.33
CA GLY A 639 -12.76 40.16 1.07
C GLY A 639 -12.72 38.63 1.02
N PHE A 640 -12.27 38.00 2.09
CA PHE A 640 -12.28 36.54 2.23
C PHE A 640 -13.70 35.96 2.13
N ARG A 641 -14.68 36.57 2.82
CA ARG A 641 -16.10 36.19 2.72
C ARG A 641 -16.63 36.33 1.29
N THR A 642 -16.28 37.42 0.62
CA THR A 642 -16.71 37.69 -0.77
C THR A 642 -16.20 36.60 -1.71
N VAL A 643 -14.95 36.17 -1.56
CA VAL A 643 -14.36 35.08 -2.36
C VAL A 643 -15.11 33.75 -2.15
N LEU A 644 -15.57 33.48 -0.93
CA LEU A 644 -16.35 32.28 -0.60
C LEU A 644 -17.86 32.43 -0.87
N GLY A 645 -18.32 33.58 -1.39
CA GLY A 645 -19.73 33.84 -1.66
C GLY A 645 -20.60 33.97 -0.41
N LEU A 646 -20.00 34.33 0.73
CA LEU A 646 -20.69 34.57 2.00
C LEU A 646 -21.12 36.05 2.09
N SER A 647 -22.42 36.33 2.10
CA SER A 647 -22.96 37.69 2.24
C SER A 647 -22.69 38.28 3.64
N GLU A 648 -22.79 39.60 3.79
CA GLU A 648 -22.71 40.24 5.11
C GLU A 648 -23.75 39.67 6.08
N GLY A 649 -23.29 39.12 7.22
CA GLY A 649 -24.13 38.51 8.25
C GLY A 649 -24.41 37.00 8.08
N LEU A 650 -24.05 36.38 6.95
CA LEU A 650 -24.17 34.95 6.72
C LEU A 650 -22.89 34.23 7.19
N THR A 651 -22.87 33.81 8.45
CA THR A 651 -21.85 32.88 8.97
C THR A 651 -22.26 31.44 8.63
N PRO A 652 -21.33 30.58 8.20
CA PRO A 652 -21.62 29.17 8.05
C PRO A 652 -22.25 28.59 9.33
N THR A 653 -23.37 27.91 9.19
CA THR A 653 -24.11 27.30 10.32
C THR A 653 -23.59 25.91 10.65
N ARG A 654 -22.90 25.28 9.70
CA ARG A 654 -22.28 23.96 9.84
C ARG A 654 -20.86 23.97 9.31
N GLN A 655 -20.02 23.17 9.96
CA GLN A 655 -18.63 23.01 9.58
C GLN A 655 -18.27 21.53 9.54
N THR A 656 -17.68 21.10 8.43
CA THR A 656 -17.14 19.75 8.22
C THR A 656 -15.67 19.86 7.87
N VAL A 657 -14.85 19.01 8.48
CA VAL A 657 -13.40 19.08 8.35
C VAL A 657 -12.85 17.67 8.16
N TRP A 658 -12.15 17.45 7.05
CA TRP A 658 -11.71 16.12 6.63
C TRP A 658 -10.22 16.08 6.29
N ILE A 659 -9.60 14.94 6.54
CA ILE A 659 -8.32 14.55 5.97
C ILE A 659 -8.63 13.65 4.77
N ALA A 660 -8.44 14.16 3.55
CA ALA A 660 -8.59 13.41 2.31
C ALA A 660 -7.27 12.72 1.97
N ASP A 661 -7.18 11.41 2.15
CA ASP A 661 -5.96 10.65 1.87
C ASP A 661 -6.13 9.81 0.59
N THR A 662 -5.10 9.76 -0.25
CA THR A 662 -5.06 8.84 -1.41
C THR A 662 -5.04 7.35 -1.04
N CYS A 663 -4.86 7.03 0.24
CA CYS A 663 -4.80 5.65 0.73
C CYS A 663 -6.09 5.27 1.47
N ILE A 664 -6.50 4.00 1.39
CA ILE A 664 -7.75 3.52 2.02
C ILE A 664 -7.55 3.19 3.50
N GLU A 665 -6.33 2.89 3.92
CA GLU A 665 -6.03 2.48 5.29
C GLU A 665 -6.44 3.54 6.31
N CYS A 666 -6.90 3.11 7.49
CA CYS A 666 -7.50 3.96 8.52
C CYS A 666 -8.75 4.73 8.04
N ASP A 667 -9.51 4.15 7.11
CA ASP A 667 -10.72 4.78 6.58
C ASP A 667 -11.73 5.04 7.70
N HIS A 668 -12.34 6.22 7.69
CA HIS A 668 -13.32 6.67 8.69
C HIS A 668 -12.81 6.72 10.14
N GLN A 669 -11.50 6.60 10.36
CA GLN A 669 -10.89 6.90 11.65
C GLN A 669 -10.73 8.41 11.84
N ARG A 670 -10.65 8.86 13.11
CA ARG A 670 -10.50 10.28 13.44
C ARG A 670 -9.11 10.62 13.95
N PHE A 671 -8.51 11.68 13.39
CA PHE A 671 -7.21 12.19 13.79
C PHE A 671 -7.33 13.65 14.25
N GLY A 672 -6.99 13.91 15.51
CA GLY A 672 -7.19 15.23 16.12
C GLY A 672 -8.66 15.67 16.23
N GLY A 673 -9.61 14.73 16.06
CA GLY A 673 -11.06 14.94 16.00
C GLY A 673 -11.65 14.91 14.59
N PHE A 674 -10.81 14.97 13.55
CA PHE A 674 -11.24 15.10 12.16
C PHE A 674 -11.27 13.76 11.44
N LEU A 675 -12.31 13.52 10.64
CA LEU A 675 -12.48 12.27 9.88
C LEU A 675 -11.40 12.16 8.80
N LYS A 676 -10.74 11.00 8.71
CA LYS A 676 -9.96 10.62 7.54
C LYS A 676 -10.84 9.85 6.57
N VAL A 677 -10.84 10.26 5.31
CA VAL A 677 -11.60 9.66 4.22
C VAL A 677 -10.70 9.48 3.02
N SER A 678 -10.90 8.42 2.22
CA SER A 678 -10.15 8.27 0.99
C SER A 678 -10.53 9.32 -0.07
N VAL A 679 -9.56 9.81 -0.84
CA VAL A 679 -9.81 10.67 -2.01
C VAL A 679 -10.75 9.97 -2.99
N GLU A 680 -10.58 8.66 -3.18
CA GLU A 680 -11.39 7.86 -4.09
C GLU A 680 -12.88 7.83 -3.65
N GLU A 681 -13.17 7.74 -2.35
CA GLU A 681 -14.53 7.86 -1.83
C GLU A 681 -15.14 9.23 -2.12
N LEU A 682 -14.39 10.31 -1.90
CA LEU A 682 -14.85 11.67 -2.24
C LEU A 682 -15.13 11.82 -3.74
N LEU A 683 -14.29 11.25 -4.61
CA LEU A 683 -14.51 11.27 -6.05
C LEU A 683 -15.81 10.54 -6.42
N ILE A 684 -16.03 9.34 -5.87
CA ILE A 684 -17.23 8.55 -6.13
C ILE A 684 -18.49 9.29 -5.64
N ALA A 685 -18.46 9.82 -4.41
CA ALA A 685 -19.57 10.57 -3.84
C ALA A 685 -19.88 11.86 -4.61
N LEU A 686 -18.87 12.61 -5.06
CA LEU A 686 -19.08 13.83 -5.82
C LEU A 686 -19.55 13.57 -7.26
N ARG A 687 -19.27 12.38 -7.81
CA ARG A 687 -19.77 11.98 -9.14
C ARG A 687 -21.11 11.27 -9.09
N ASP A 688 -21.47 10.74 -7.93
CA ASP A 688 -22.60 9.84 -7.73
C ASP A 688 -22.42 8.48 -8.45
N ASP A 689 -21.16 8.03 -8.52
CA ASP A 689 -20.76 6.83 -9.26
C ASP A 689 -20.84 5.55 -8.41
N ARG A 690 -21.67 5.52 -7.35
CA ARG A 690 -21.73 4.36 -6.43
C ARG A 690 -22.07 3.06 -7.15
N HIS A 691 -22.89 3.12 -8.20
CA HIS A 691 -23.29 1.96 -9.00
C HIS A 691 -22.07 1.22 -9.61
N LEU A 692 -20.98 1.93 -9.93
CA LEU A 692 -19.77 1.36 -10.50
C LEU A 692 -18.94 0.53 -9.50
N LEU A 693 -19.24 0.57 -8.19
CA LEU A 693 -18.56 -0.23 -7.17
C LEU A 693 -19.04 -1.68 -7.08
N ASN A 694 -20.16 -2.04 -7.72
CA ASN A 694 -20.89 -3.29 -7.46
C ASN A 694 -20.97 -4.24 -8.67
N ASP A 695 -20.06 -4.09 -9.65
CA ASP A 695 -20.06 -4.85 -10.91
C ASP A 695 -21.46 -4.94 -11.55
N PRO A 696 -22.07 -3.79 -11.92
CA PRO A 696 -23.49 -3.74 -12.31
C PRO A 696 -23.81 -4.67 -13.50
N ALA A 697 -22.83 -4.98 -14.34
CA ALA A 697 -22.97 -5.84 -15.51
C ALA A 697 -22.49 -7.30 -15.30
N GLY A 698 -22.01 -7.67 -14.10
CA GLY A 698 -21.46 -9.02 -13.85
C GLY A 698 -20.21 -9.34 -14.69
N LEU A 699 -19.54 -8.31 -15.21
CA LEU A 699 -18.40 -8.38 -16.13
C LEU A 699 -17.20 -9.03 -15.44
N LEU A 700 -17.01 -8.76 -14.15
CA LEU A 700 -15.88 -9.25 -13.37
C LEU A 700 -16.18 -10.62 -12.77
N ALA A 701 -17.45 -10.91 -12.47
CA ALA A 701 -17.91 -12.21 -11.96
C ALA A 701 -17.98 -13.31 -13.05
N GLY A 702 -17.82 -12.97 -14.33
CA GLY A 702 -17.94 -13.93 -15.44
C GLY A 702 -19.36 -14.46 -15.65
N SER A 703 -20.35 -13.87 -14.98
CA SER A 703 -21.78 -14.21 -15.11
C SER A 703 -22.42 -13.37 -16.22
N TYR A 704 -21.87 -13.45 -17.42
CA TYR A 704 -22.41 -12.81 -18.61
C TYR A 704 -23.69 -13.52 -19.04
N GLY A 705 -24.81 -13.12 -18.46
CA GLY A 705 -26.15 -13.40 -18.97
C GLY A 705 -26.75 -12.10 -19.46
N VAL A 706 -27.09 -12.02 -20.75
CA VAL A 706 -27.94 -10.95 -21.29
C VAL A 706 -29.36 -11.21 -20.77
N ASP A 707 -29.57 -11.00 -19.47
CA ASP A 707 -30.92 -10.88 -18.92
C ASP A 707 -31.29 -9.40 -19.06
N GLU A 708 -32.13 -9.09 -20.06
CA GLU A 708 -32.74 -7.77 -20.26
C GLU A 708 -33.46 -7.27 -18.97
N ALA A 709 -33.77 -8.18 -18.04
CA ALA A 709 -34.28 -7.88 -16.70
C ALA A 709 -33.24 -7.27 -15.74
N ARG A 710 -31.92 -7.54 -15.88
CA ARG A 710 -30.85 -6.91 -15.05
C ARG A 710 -30.51 -5.49 -15.51
N GLU A 711 -30.65 -5.20 -16.80
CA GLU A 711 -30.52 -3.83 -17.32
C GLU A 711 -31.70 -2.94 -16.88
N ALA A 712 -32.90 -3.51 -16.73
CA ALA A 712 -34.09 -2.79 -16.27
C ALA A 712 -34.04 -2.39 -14.78
N ASP A 713 -33.34 -3.14 -13.92
CA ASP A 713 -33.16 -2.85 -12.49
C ASP A 713 -32.01 -1.86 -12.22
N ALA A 714 -31.18 -1.59 -13.23
CA ALA A 714 -30.15 -0.55 -13.23
C ALA A 714 -30.73 0.85 -13.55
N SER A 715 -31.95 1.15 -13.11
CA SER A 715 -32.38 2.55 -13.10
C SER A 715 -31.40 3.36 -12.25
N GLU A 716 -30.75 4.37 -12.83
CA GLU A 716 -29.78 5.24 -12.15
C GLU A 716 -30.34 5.79 -10.81
N SER A 717 -31.66 5.96 -10.72
CA SER A 717 -32.36 6.44 -9.52
C SER A 717 -32.22 5.53 -8.30
N GLY A 718 -32.06 4.21 -8.46
CA GLY A 718 -31.96 3.26 -7.35
C GLY A 718 -30.58 3.24 -6.67
N TRP A 719 -29.55 3.75 -7.36
CA TRP A 719 -28.16 3.72 -6.91
C TRP A 719 -27.60 5.09 -6.52
N SER A 720 -28.31 6.17 -6.88
CA SER A 720 -27.94 7.53 -6.49
C SER A 720 -27.82 7.67 -4.97
N LEU A 721 -26.74 8.31 -4.54
CA LEU A 721 -26.50 8.79 -3.18
C LEU A 721 -27.37 10.00 -2.83
N TYR A 722 -27.95 10.64 -3.85
CA TYR A 722 -28.73 11.88 -3.77
C TYR A 722 -30.07 11.78 -4.51
N PRO A 723 -30.94 10.81 -4.15
CA PRO A 723 -32.23 10.60 -4.85
C PRO A 723 -33.16 11.83 -4.78
N ASP A 724 -33.04 12.63 -3.72
CA ASP A 724 -33.82 13.86 -3.52
C ASP A 724 -33.06 15.13 -3.98
N GLY A 725 -31.98 14.96 -4.73
CA GLY A 725 -31.08 16.03 -5.16
C GLY A 725 -29.86 16.21 -4.25
N PHE A 726 -28.83 16.86 -4.79
CA PHE A 726 -27.58 17.10 -4.08
C PHE A 726 -27.71 18.28 -3.11
N SER A 727 -27.29 18.09 -1.86
CA SER A 727 -27.09 19.17 -0.89
C SER A 727 -25.78 18.98 -0.12
N ALA A 728 -25.22 20.07 0.40
CA ALA A 728 -24.00 20.02 1.18
C ALA A 728 -24.13 19.15 2.45
N GLU A 729 -25.30 19.23 3.10
CA GLU A 729 -25.63 18.41 4.28
C GLU A 729 -25.67 16.92 3.93
N ARG A 730 -26.36 16.56 2.84
CA ARG A 730 -26.45 15.15 2.41
C ARG A 730 -25.10 14.62 1.96
N PHE A 731 -24.27 15.43 1.31
CA PHE A 731 -22.90 15.04 0.97
C PHE A 731 -22.06 14.72 2.21
N ALA A 732 -22.11 15.59 3.23
CA ALA A 732 -21.43 15.32 4.49
C ALA A 732 -21.96 14.03 5.15
N GLU A 733 -23.28 13.83 5.18
CA GLU A 733 -23.90 12.62 5.73
C GLU A 733 -23.46 11.35 4.99
N VAL A 734 -23.46 11.36 3.65
CA VAL A 734 -23.05 10.22 2.81
C VAL A 734 -21.63 9.77 3.14
N ILE A 735 -20.72 10.72 3.34
CA ILE A 735 -19.34 10.42 3.74
C ILE A 735 -19.30 9.97 5.20
N GLU A 736 -19.82 10.74 6.15
CA GLU A 736 -19.71 10.44 7.60
C GLU A 736 -20.41 9.13 8.01
N THR A 737 -21.31 8.59 7.18
CA THR A 737 -22.02 7.31 7.39
C THR A 737 -21.48 6.15 6.55
N GLU A 738 -20.42 6.35 5.76
CA GLU A 738 -19.86 5.36 4.84
C GLU A 738 -20.85 4.88 3.75
N ALA A 739 -21.89 5.65 3.44
CA ALA A 739 -22.98 5.23 2.54
C ALA A 739 -22.50 4.93 1.10
N VAL A 740 -21.32 5.40 0.70
CA VAL A 740 -20.67 5.03 -0.56
C VAL A 740 -20.41 3.51 -0.61
N TRP A 741 -20.04 2.92 0.52
CA TRP A 741 -19.59 1.54 0.64
C TRP A 741 -20.71 0.54 0.90
N ASP A 742 -21.94 0.99 1.15
CA ASP A 742 -23.07 0.10 1.35
C ASP A 742 -23.29 -0.83 0.14
N VAL A 743 -23.46 -2.12 0.40
CA VAL A 743 -23.85 -3.11 -0.61
C VAL A 743 -25.38 -3.14 -0.65
N ARG A 744 -25.99 -2.47 -1.64
CA ARG A 744 -27.41 -2.71 -1.91
C ARG A 744 -27.50 -4.02 -2.68
N ASP A 745 -28.11 -5.02 -2.06
CA ASP A 745 -28.51 -6.23 -2.77
C ASP A 745 -29.65 -5.85 -3.72
N PRO A 746 -29.53 -6.08 -5.05
CA PRO A 746 -30.61 -5.82 -6.00
C PRO A 746 -31.93 -6.51 -5.62
N THR A 747 -31.89 -7.52 -4.75
CA THR A 747 -33.06 -8.32 -4.39
C THR A 747 -33.92 -7.77 -3.24
N GLN A 748 -33.55 -6.67 -2.56
CA GLN A 748 -34.39 -6.09 -1.52
C GLN A 748 -35.56 -5.28 -2.11
N ARG A 749 -36.62 -6.00 -2.51
CA ARG A 749 -37.96 -5.43 -2.74
C ARG A 749 -38.41 -4.66 -1.50
N ARG A 750 -38.70 -3.36 -1.65
CA ARG A 750 -39.56 -2.65 -0.70
C ARG A 750 -40.89 -3.41 -0.58
N PRO A 751 -41.41 -3.69 0.63
CA PRO A 751 -42.77 -4.18 0.75
C PRO A 751 -43.71 -3.05 0.31
N SER A 752 -44.41 -3.25 -0.81
CA SER A 752 -45.48 -2.38 -1.25
C SER A 752 -46.58 -2.37 -0.20
N SER A 753 -46.88 -1.17 0.31
CA SER A 753 -48.05 -0.89 1.12
C SER A 753 -49.33 -1.05 0.29
N SER A 754 -50.40 -1.53 0.93
CA SER A 754 -51.73 -1.90 0.41
C SER A 754 -51.74 -3.22 -0.38
N VAL A 755 -52.48 -4.26 0.03
CA VAL A 755 -53.93 -4.31 0.23
C VAL A 755 -54.29 -5.16 1.46
N ALA A 756 -55.22 -4.66 2.28
CA ALA A 756 -55.98 -5.46 3.25
C ALA A 756 -57.21 -6.09 2.58
N VAL A 757 -57.48 -7.37 2.89
CA VAL A 757 -58.73 -8.19 2.96
C VAL A 757 -58.25 -9.62 2.68
N GLY A 758 -58.48 -10.68 3.46
CA GLY A 758 -59.29 -10.97 4.63
C GLY A 758 -59.01 -12.44 5.04
N GLU A 759 -59.43 -12.76 6.25
CA GLU A 759 -59.45 -14.06 6.95
C GLU A 759 -59.35 -15.35 6.11
N ASP A 760 -58.52 -16.33 6.53
CA ASP A 760 -59.09 -17.50 7.21
C ASP A 760 -58.05 -18.34 7.98
N CYS A 761 -58.53 -18.91 9.08
CA CYS A 761 -57.80 -19.67 10.08
C CYS A 761 -57.86 -21.17 9.75
N SER A 762 -56.82 -21.98 10.03
CA SER A 762 -56.88 -23.35 10.61
C SER A 762 -55.72 -24.28 10.25
N ARG A 763 -55.18 -24.95 11.29
CA ARG A 763 -54.66 -26.35 11.36
C ARG A 763 -53.43 -26.72 10.50
N ALA A 764 -52.59 -27.67 10.82
CA ALA A 764 -52.22 -28.47 11.99
C ALA A 764 -51.03 -29.35 11.52
N SER A 765 -50.08 -29.62 12.40
CA SER A 765 -49.24 -30.83 12.50
C SER A 765 -49.21 -31.84 11.34
N HIS A 766 -48.02 -32.17 10.81
CA HIS A 766 -47.40 -33.49 11.01
C HIS A 766 -46.00 -33.60 10.37
N GLU A 767 -45.21 -34.46 11.01
CA GLU A 767 -43.96 -35.06 10.57
C GLU A 767 -44.01 -35.58 9.13
N ASN A 768 -42.89 -35.55 8.40
CA ASN A 768 -42.28 -36.83 8.04
C ASN A 768 -40.79 -36.73 7.69
N ASP A 769 -40.15 -37.79 8.13
CA ASP A 769 -38.80 -38.26 7.95
C ASP A 769 -38.55 -38.75 6.52
N GLN A 770 -37.27 -38.75 6.09
CA GLN A 770 -36.57 -39.73 5.23
C GLN A 770 -35.68 -39.16 4.10
N ARG A 771 -34.37 -39.23 4.39
CA ARG A 771 -33.28 -39.84 3.61
C ARG A 771 -33.42 -39.93 2.08
N LYS A 772 -32.44 -39.35 1.39
CA LYS A 772 -31.38 -40.10 0.69
C LYS A 772 -30.08 -39.31 0.66
#